data_AF-A0A922HZ14-F1
#
_entry.id   AF-A0A922HZ14-F1
#
_cell.length_a   1.000
_cell.length_b   1.000
_cell.length_c   1.000
_cell.angle_alpha   90.00
_cell.angle_beta   90.00
_cell.angle_gamma   90.00
#
_symmetry.space_group_name_H-M   'P 1'
#
loop_
_entity.id
_entity.type
_entity.pdbx_description
1 polymer ?
#
loop_
_entity_poly.entity_id
_entity_poly.type
_entity_poly.pdbx_seq_one_letter_code
_entity_poly.pdbx_strand_id
1 'polypeptide(L)'
;MSQSSQLMTHRIRFFHYEPKSINCIDFNEKLGKLALLRRSIRKHKPSQNDMPSIIEIWNVKQKAWYLEQTIHEDPDQSNLLESIAWSRCGRLFSCGLNSYLNEYDLFNGRIARSYCVHSDPAWCMTIDSDNELIAVGTENGFICIFKMFDDCLQFEKIMPKNDNRILCLQWHHYDMDSTNLFLIAGSIDFVKIYSYRQGKCIDFIRIGNNRIVCWCLRVLKDFTIITGDSNGTVSFWNGKTVTLIQSYNSHRADILTLCNTNDEEIVFAAGVDPTIVQFHRCYGPQITTWVCSRKRRPHNHDIRSMLINKNLLISGGIDSLLSQISIDSNGHISYLTNLFHKCSFTSNDQNNFIGLMYDKFIQIWRLGDADPRNEANSKESSTMITRLKLSEKATKLLDIKSRKPIIAFDMNSEWIIYASYQTFKAVTWSEERIEKIKILHDPISNISNIRLLNNDRFVVSYGCNFDIFELDRFGIVLEYSGISYEQKRIHRILSSENKMIILTADNCISIYDLNHSKYELLGTITNIAHQPCALAIDNRTKNLAEKLWLSFPNSLLIEYDLNNRQQCQTLMLNKFKSNENKESRSFNEHWTIKQIAFSKNSILLADDNNLYMLNIEQQRMIKCDKYHHIIAMANIQHQTRKCPDNNNDDDNKSKINNDDDDDDDDDLVIIEVTNQMIMATLPPLVLLLNGTSNKCETMKISVHELLKELIEVAEKSAEISRICRDDNDGLFRILIQEKTNIDSKNPRFQHDYKTFADVLIQEMAKFRLEAKFPGFSKQIYGEESNHFQNQLGHDISIQIGHDQQITYEMFTQILDYNTSVSRKLVQVIYSSSSSTTNNIVNDNDDSISIELSDIAVWIDPIDSTSEYIKGQWNNLCDTTLIPKGLHCVTCLFGVFDTRSGTPIIGVCNQPFYRKYNDGSYEGRYIWGYNIDHVCRNNIDRSTIKPQSDIILIGGKESAELKNRINSFAKTMYVAGAGHKLLNVAMGKADLLLTSSKSTYYWDTCAIHAILRSIGGGIIPFENFIHINDSNDDDIDEQLEHLQIRYKEKIMTTKNIECNHSKGLIAYRSIDTVRKTLKLLKT
;
A
#
# COMPACT_ATOMS: atom_id res chain seq x y z
N MET A 1 -6.11 -52.19 -4.75
CA MET A 1 -5.72 -50.92 -4.12
C MET A 1 -4.34 -50.59 -4.67
N SER A 2 -4.29 -49.81 -5.76
CA SER A 2 -3.02 -49.36 -6.34
C SER A 2 -2.36 -48.40 -5.37
N GLN A 3 -1.07 -48.60 -5.08
CA GLN A 3 -0.24 -47.68 -4.29
C GLN A 3 -0.47 -46.25 -4.79
N SER A 4 -0.96 -45.37 -3.91
CA SER A 4 -1.02 -43.94 -4.19
C SER A 4 0.41 -43.42 -4.24
N SER A 5 0.91 -43.08 -5.43
CA SER A 5 2.17 -42.36 -5.59
C SER A 5 2.10 -41.07 -4.78
N GLN A 6 2.92 -40.95 -3.74
CA GLN A 6 3.06 -39.72 -2.98
C GLN A 6 3.97 -38.78 -3.79
N LEU A 7 3.54 -37.53 -3.98
CA LEU A 7 4.34 -36.50 -4.64
C LEU A 7 4.79 -35.49 -3.59
N MET A 8 6.10 -35.36 -3.43
CA MET A 8 6.71 -34.41 -2.53
C MET A 8 6.77 -33.03 -3.19
N THR A 9 6.34 -31.99 -2.45
CA THR A 9 6.28 -30.63 -2.97
C THR A 9 6.94 -29.61 -2.03
N HIS A 10 7.96 -28.90 -2.53
CA HIS A 10 8.55 -27.75 -1.85
C HIS A 10 7.73 -26.50 -2.15
N ARG A 11 6.91 -26.07 -1.18
CA ARG A 11 6.10 -24.85 -1.28
C ARG A 11 6.87 -23.63 -0.79
N ILE A 12 7.32 -22.79 -1.72
CA ILE A 12 8.17 -21.63 -1.46
C ILE A 12 7.37 -20.34 -1.41
N ARG A 13 7.61 -19.56 -0.35
CA ARG A 13 6.89 -18.33 -0.01
C ARG A 13 7.82 -17.16 0.33
N PHE A 14 9.13 -17.33 0.24
CA PHE A 14 10.10 -16.30 0.57
C PHE A 14 10.59 -15.51 -0.67
N PHE A 15 10.05 -15.78 -1.85
CA PHE A 15 10.29 -14.94 -3.03
C PHE A 15 9.62 -13.58 -2.86
N HIS A 16 10.41 -12.52 -2.84
CA HIS A 16 9.93 -11.17 -2.59
C HIS A 16 9.51 -10.47 -3.89
N TYR A 17 8.27 -10.67 -4.33
CA TYR A 17 7.82 -10.04 -5.57
C TYR A 17 7.88 -8.50 -5.49
N GLU A 18 8.57 -7.87 -6.46
CA GLU A 18 8.64 -6.42 -6.65
C GLU A 18 7.54 -5.99 -7.63
N PRO A 19 6.37 -5.50 -7.16
CA PRO A 19 5.26 -5.19 -8.03
C PRO A 19 5.54 -3.99 -8.94
N LYS A 20 5.13 -4.14 -10.22
CA LYS A 20 5.10 -3.05 -11.20
C LYS A 20 3.64 -2.66 -11.46
N SER A 21 3.30 -1.42 -11.12
CA SER A 21 1.98 -0.83 -11.35
C SER A 21 1.63 -0.82 -12.83
N ILE A 22 0.35 -1.03 -13.14
CA ILE A 22 -0.21 -0.79 -14.46
C ILE A 22 -0.64 0.68 -14.51
N ASN A 23 0.02 1.48 -15.34
CA ASN A 23 -0.20 2.93 -15.42
C ASN A 23 -1.25 3.29 -16.47
N CYS A 24 -1.14 2.66 -17.64
CA CYS A 24 -2.00 2.92 -18.79
C CYS A 24 -2.28 1.60 -19.50
N ILE A 25 -3.50 1.44 -20.00
CA ILE A 25 -3.96 0.28 -20.77
C ILE A 25 -4.65 0.82 -22.00
N ASP A 26 -4.36 0.21 -23.15
CA ASP A 26 -5.11 0.48 -24.37
C ASP A 26 -5.35 -0.78 -25.19
N PHE A 27 -6.44 -0.81 -25.94
CA PHE A 27 -6.93 -2.01 -26.62
C PHE A 27 -7.14 -1.79 -28.12
N ASN A 28 -6.56 -2.66 -28.94
CA ASN A 28 -6.85 -2.72 -30.36
C ASN A 28 -7.83 -3.85 -30.67
N GLU A 29 -9.07 -3.50 -30.99
CA GLU A 29 -10.14 -4.46 -31.27
C GLU A 29 -9.86 -5.34 -32.50
N LYS A 30 -9.32 -4.76 -33.58
CA LYS A 30 -9.03 -5.47 -34.84
C LYS A 30 -7.96 -6.55 -34.64
N LEU A 31 -6.91 -6.21 -33.89
CA LEU A 31 -5.84 -7.14 -33.55
C LEU A 31 -6.21 -8.04 -32.38
N GLY A 32 -7.22 -7.71 -31.57
CA GLY A 32 -7.53 -8.39 -30.32
C GLY A 32 -6.35 -8.40 -29.35
N LYS A 33 -5.56 -7.33 -29.35
CA LYS A 33 -4.36 -7.15 -28.52
C LYS A 33 -4.57 -6.01 -27.54
N LEU A 34 -4.21 -6.25 -26.30
CA LEU A 34 -4.25 -5.31 -25.20
C LEU A 34 -2.81 -4.92 -24.85
N ALA A 35 -2.48 -3.63 -24.91
CA ALA A 35 -1.19 -3.14 -24.46
C ALA A 35 -1.31 -2.62 -23.04
N LEU A 36 -0.37 -2.98 -22.18
CA LEU A 36 -0.27 -2.50 -20.81
C LEU A 36 1.09 -1.83 -20.61
N LEU A 37 1.05 -0.64 -20.04
CA LEU A 37 2.24 0.06 -19.59
C LEU A 37 2.48 -0.22 -18.10
N ARG A 38 3.60 -0.87 -17.79
CA ARG A 38 4.04 -1.16 -16.43
C ARG A 38 5.16 -0.24 -15.97
N ARG A 39 5.08 0.18 -14.70
CA ARG A 39 6.10 1.00 -14.06
C ARG A 39 6.34 0.60 -12.61
N SER A 40 7.59 0.70 -12.16
CA SER A 40 7.93 0.51 -10.75
C SER A 40 7.24 1.54 -9.86
N ILE A 41 6.79 1.06 -8.70
CA ILE A 41 5.95 1.81 -7.78
C ILE A 41 6.85 2.77 -6.99
N ARG A 42 6.61 4.08 -7.15
CA ARG A 42 7.47 5.12 -6.59
C ARG A 42 7.09 5.42 -5.14
N LYS A 43 8.06 5.39 -4.22
CA LYS A 43 7.92 5.97 -2.86
C LYS A 43 8.40 7.44 -2.79
N HIS A 44 9.22 7.90 -3.74
CA HIS A 44 9.81 9.26 -3.79
C HIS A 44 9.91 9.82 -5.23
N LYS A 45 10.41 11.06 -5.37
CA LYS A 45 10.69 11.72 -6.66
C LYS A 45 11.57 10.83 -7.56
N PRO A 46 11.40 10.88 -8.89
CA PRO A 46 12.16 10.02 -9.80
C PRO A 46 13.66 10.22 -9.60
N SER A 47 14.37 9.11 -9.39
CA SER A 47 15.81 9.07 -9.19
C SER A 47 16.49 8.43 -10.39
N GLN A 48 17.80 8.63 -10.56
CA GLN A 48 18.60 7.88 -11.55
C GLN A 48 18.58 6.35 -11.30
N ASN A 49 18.08 5.91 -10.14
CA ASN A 49 17.97 4.49 -9.80
C ASN A 49 16.60 3.88 -10.14
N ASP A 50 15.63 4.67 -10.63
CA ASP A 50 14.32 4.17 -11.04
C ASP A 50 14.46 3.15 -12.18
N MET A 51 13.63 2.11 -12.16
CA MET A 51 13.62 1.10 -13.22
C MET A 51 12.88 1.62 -14.46
N PRO A 52 13.32 1.23 -15.67
CA PRO A 52 12.63 1.60 -16.90
C PRO A 52 11.21 1.02 -16.93
N SER A 53 10.34 1.72 -17.66
CA SER A 53 8.99 1.23 -17.93
C SER A 53 9.04 -0.02 -18.84
N ILE A 54 8.03 -0.87 -18.70
CA ILE A 54 7.90 -2.11 -19.48
C ILE A 54 6.55 -2.08 -20.18
N ILE A 55 6.51 -2.51 -21.44
CA ILE A 55 5.25 -2.65 -22.19
C ILE A 55 4.95 -4.13 -22.35
N GLU A 56 3.75 -4.54 -21.96
CA GLU A 56 3.24 -5.90 -22.15
C GLU A 56 2.16 -5.90 -23.23
N ILE A 57 2.22 -6.87 -24.14
CA ILE A 57 1.22 -7.11 -25.17
C ILE A 57 0.50 -8.42 -24.84
N TRP A 58 -0.78 -8.30 -24.52
CA TRP A 58 -1.65 -9.41 -24.16
C TRP A 58 -2.60 -9.74 -25.30
N ASN A 59 -2.78 -11.01 -25.58
CA ASN A 59 -3.76 -11.47 -26.55
C ASN A 59 -5.08 -11.78 -25.84
N VAL A 60 -6.14 -11.10 -26.27
CA VAL A 60 -7.47 -11.17 -25.64
C VAL A 60 -8.55 -11.62 -26.63
N LYS A 61 -8.16 -12.20 -27.78
CA LYS A 61 -9.11 -12.79 -28.75
C LYS A 61 -9.84 -13.99 -28.18
N GLN A 62 -9.12 -14.77 -27.36
CA GLN A 62 -9.65 -15.98 -26.75
C GLN A 62 -10.26 -15.69 -25.38
N LYS A 63 -11.05 -16.64 -24.89
CA LYS A 63 -11.71 -16.56 -23.59
C LYS A 63 -10.70 -16.51 -22.43
N ALA A 64 -9.59 -17.23 -22.56
CA ALA A 64 -8.48 -17.18 -21.63
C ALA A 64 -7.38 -16.27 -22.21
N TRP A 65 -7.00 -15.24 -21.47
CA TRP A 65 -6.01 -14.25 -21.89
C TRP A 65 -4.60 -14.76 -21.62
N TYR A 66 -3.66 -14.41 -22.48
CA TYR A 66 -2.25 -14.73 -22.28
C TYR A 66 -1.35 -13.56 -22.69
N LEU A 67 -0.18 -13.49 -22.04
CA LEU A 67 0.88 -12.54 -22.37
C LEU A 67 1.63 -13.05 -23.61
N GLU A 68 1.56 -12.30 -24.70
CA GLU A 68 2.19 -12.62 -25.99
C GLU A 68 3.65 -12.14 -26.00
N GLN A 69 3.89 -10.92 -25.53
CA GLN A 69 5.20 -10.27 -25.61
C GLN A 69 5.42 -9.25 -24.50
N THR A 70 6.67 -9.16 -24.04
CA THR A 70 7.16 -8.08 -23.18
C THR A 70 8.25 -7.30 -23.92
N ILE A 71 8.10 -5.98 -23.96
CA ILE A 71 9.04 -5.04 -24.59
C ILE A 71 9.75 -4.28 -23.46
N HIS A 72 11.07 -4.42 -23.42
CA HIS A 72 11.94 -3.70 -22.49
C HIS A 72 12.54 -2.48 -23.18
N GLU A 73 12.52 -1.34 -22.52
CA GLU A 73 13.22 -0.14 -22.98
C GLU A 73 14.66 -0.10 -22.48
N ASP A 74 15.52 0.60 -23.21
CA ASP A 74 16.91 0.78 -22.81
C ASP A 74 16.97 1.55 -21.48
N PRO A 75 17.53 0.96 -20.40
CA PRO A 75 17.61 1.64 -19.11
C PRO A 75 18.51 2.88 -19.11
N ASP A 76 19.44 3.00 -20.06
CA ASP A 76 20.32 4.17 -20.15
C ASP A 76 19.57 5.39 -20.74
N GLN A 77 18.45 5.16 -21.42
CA GLN A 77 17.50 6.19 -21.80
C GLN A 77 16.46 6.28 -20.67
N SER A 78 16.46 7.35 -19.87
CA SER A 78 15.54 7.50 -18.75
C SER A 78 14.06 7.63 -19.21
N ASN A 79 13.45 6.51 -19.58
CA ASN A 79 12.17 6.44 -20.27
C ASN A 79 11.06 6.09 -19.28
N LEU A 80 10.74 7.03 -18.41
CA LEU A 80 9.57 6.90 -17.55
C LEU A 80 8.32 7.28 -18.37
N LEU A 81 7.78 6.29 -19.07
CA LEU A 81 6.55 6.42 -19.84
C LEU A 81 5.34 6.71 -18.94
N GLU A 82 4.38 7.47 -19.47
CA GLU A 82 3.11 7.81 -18.80
C GLU A 82 1.90 7.27 -19.57
N SER A 83 1.92 7.30 -20.90
CA SER A 83 0.77 6.92 -21.73
C SER A 83 1.17 6.03 -22.90
N ILE A 84 0.25 5.14 -23.31
CA ILE A 84 0.34 4.30 -24.50
C ILE A 84 -0.96 4.42 -25.29
N ALA A 85 -0.89 4.31 -26.62
CA ALA A 85 -2.08 4.29 -27.47
C ALA A 85 -1.86 3.50 -28.76
N TRP A 86 -2.89 2.77 -29.16
CA TRP A 86 -3.02 2.07 -30.42
C TRP A 86 -3.66 2.98 -31.47
N SER A 87 -3.11 2.91 -32.67
CA SER A 87 -3.82 3.30 -33.87
C SER A 87 -4.74 2.16 -34.35
N ARG A 88 -5.81 2.50 -35.07
CA ARG A 88 -6.71 1.51 -35.69
C ARG A 88 -6.01 0.58 -36.67
N CYS A 89 -4.93 1.02 -37.31
CA CYS A 89 -4.13 0.21 -38.23
C CYS A 89 -3.19 -0.79 -37.51
N GLY A 90 -3.05 -0.71 -36.18
CA GLY A 90 -2.25 -1.66 -35.40
C GLY A 90 -0.83 -1.21 -35.10
N ARG A 91 -0.52 0.08 -35.25
CA ARG A 91 0.72 0.69 -34.74
C ARG A 91 0.55 1.13 -33.29
N LEU A 92 1.58 0.91 -32.48
CA LEU A 92 1.60 1.24 -31.05
C LEU A 92 2.54 2.41 -30.79
N PHE A 93 2.06 3.37 -30.00
CA PHE A 93 2.81 4.55 -29.60
C PHE A 93 2.87 4.69 -28.07
N SER A 94 3.89 5.37 -27.56
CA SER A 94 3.99 5.78 -26.16
C SER A 94 4.56 7.18 -26.00
N CYS A 95 4.26 7.82 -24.88
CA CYS A 95 4.91 9.07 -24.47
C CYS A 95 5.18 9.08 -22.97
N GLY A 96 6.14 9.91 -22.55
CA GLY A 96 6.47 10.04 -21.13
C GLY A 96 7.41 11.19 -20.79
N LEU A 97 8.09 11.02 -19.65
CA LEU A 97 8.98 12.03 -19.08
C LEU A 97 10.29 12.21 -19.87
N ASN A 98 10.55 11.37 -20.86
CA ASN A 98 11.67 11.50 -21.79
C ASN A 98 11.40 12.55 -22.90
N SER A 99 10.22 13.16 -22.96
CA SER A 99 9.83 14.18 -23.96
C SER A 99 9.76 13.67 -25.42
N TYR A 100 9.78 12.34 -25.60
CA TYR A 100 9.65 11.68 -26.88
C TYR A 100 8.29 11.01 -27.02
N LEU A 101 7.81 10.98 -28.26
CA LEU A 101 6.76 10.10 -28.74
C LEU A 101 7.44 8.92 -29.42
N ASN A 102 7.34 7.73 -28.83
CA ASN A 102 7.99 6.53 -29.32
C ASN A 102 7.00 5.69 -30.12
N GLU A 103 7.44 5.18 -31.26
CA GLU A 103 6.74 4.21 -32.09
C GLU A 103 7.44 2.85 -31.97
N TYR A 104 6.66 1.78 -31.80
CA TYR A 104 7.21 0.44 -31.56
C TYR A 104 7.14 -0.45 -32.79
N ASP A 105 8.25 -1.13 -33.06
CA ASP A 105 8.29 -2.28 -33.94
C ASP A 105 7.90 -3.50 -33.12
N LEU A 106 6.65 -3.94 -33.23
CA LEU A 106 6.13 -5.09 -32.47
C LEU A 106 6.76 -6.41 -32.92
N PHE A 107 7.17 -6.50 -34.19
CA PHE A 107 7.76 -7.71 -34.74
C PHE A 107 9.11 -7.99 -34.06
N ASN A 108 9.98 -6.98 -33.97
CA ASN A 108 11.25 -7.10 -33.25
C ASN A 108 11.13 -6.75 -31.76
N GLY A 109 9.98 -6.21 -31.32
CA GLY A 109 9.67 -5.63 -30.00
C GLY A 109 10.78 -4.77 -29.45
N ARG A 110 11.05 -3.70 -30.18
CA ARG A 110 11.95 -2.59 -29.83
C ARG A 110 11.31 -1.28 -30.25
N ILE A 111 11.87 -0.16 -29.82
CA ILE A 111 11.50 1.15 -30.35
C ILE A 111 11.95 1.21 -31.81
N ALA A 112 11.01 1.48 -32.73
CA ALA A 112 11.29 1.68 -34.14
C ALA A 112 11.84 3.09 -34.37
N ARG A 113 11.13 4.11 -33.84
CA ARG A 113 11.44 5.54 -34.02
C ARG A 113 10.99 6.33 -32.80
N SER A 114 11.66 7.46 -32.57
CA SER A 114 11.33 8.43 -31.53
C SER A 114 11.19 9.81 -32.15
N TYR A 115 10.09 10.50 -31.85
CA TYR A 115 9.78 11.83 -32.35
C TYR A 115 9.79 12.83 -31.18
N CYS A 116 10.50 13.94 -31.31
CA CYS A 116 10.51 14.97 -30.26
C CYS A 116 9.14 15.66 -30.18
N VAL A 117 8.50 15.61 -29.01
CA VAL A 117 7.21 16.29 -28.78
C VAL A 117 7.44 17.77 -28.50
N HIS A 118 8.35 18.06 -27.56
CA HIS A 118 8.85 19.38 -27.21
C HIS A 118 10.11 19.18 -26.33
N SER A 119 10.66 20.24 -25.75
CA SER A 119 11.69 20.14 -24.70
C SER A 119 11.12 19.81 -23.30
N ASP A 120 9.86 19.34 -23.23
CA ASP A 120 9.12 19.16 -21.98
C ASP A 120 8.56 17.73 -21.85
N PRO A 121 8.46 17.20 -20.61
CA PRO A 121 7.80 15.93 -20.33
C PRO A 121 6.38 15.84 -20.89
N ALA A 122 6.05 14.70 -21.51
CA ALA A 122 4.72 14.37 -22.00
C ALA A 122 3.95 13.52 -20.98
N TRP A 123 2.72 13.94 -20.66
CA TRP A 123 1.89 13.29 -19.63
C TRP A 123 0.75 12.46 -20.20
N CYS A 124 0.15 12.91 -21.29
CA CYS A 124 -1.01 12.26 -21.88
C CYS A 124 -0.97 12.31 -23.40
N MET A 125 -1.62 11.34 -24.02
CA MET A 125 -1.74 11.23 -25.47
C MET A 125 -3.13 10.71 -25.84
N THR A 126 -3.61 11.12 -27.01
CA THR A 126 -4.81 10.57 -27.62
C THR A 126 -4.64 10.50 -29.13
N ILE A 127 -5.17 9.44 -29.75
CA ILE A 127 -5.09 9.20 -31.19
C ILE A 127 -6.49 9.32 -31.77
N ASP A 128 -6.63 10.16 -32.80
CA ASP A 128 -7.78 10.12 -33.69
C ASP A 128 -7.45 9.23 -34.88
N SER A 129 -8.03 8.05 -34.90
CA SER A 129 -7.75 7.07 -35.96
C SER A 129 -8.43 7.41 -37.28
N ASP A 130 -9.45 8.26 -37.29
CA ASP A 130 -10.20 8.57 -38.52
C ASP A 130 -9.48 9.66 -39.35
N ASN A 131 -8.85 10.65 -38.70
CA ASN A 131 -8.00 11.64 -39.37
C ASN A 131 -6.49 11.34 -39.29
N GLU A 132 -6.11 10.21 -38.67
CA GLU A 132 -4.72 9.80 -38.48
C GLU A 132 -3.89 10.86 -37.72
N LEU A 133 -4.44 11.38 -36.61
CA LEU A 133 -3.81 12.42 -35.80
C LEU A 133 -3.45 11.91 -34.41
N ILE A 134 -2.32 12.38 -33.88
CA ILE A 134 -1.89 12.12 -32.51
C ILE A 134 -1.75 13.47 -31.80
N ALA A 135 -2.42 13.64 -30.67
CA ALA A 135 -2.25 14.79 -29.78
C ALA A 135 -1.48 14.37 -28.53
N VAL A 136 -0.47 15.14 -28.17
CA VAL A 136 0.35 14.91 -26.96
C VAL A 136 0.36 16.16 -26.09
N GLY A 137 0.03 16.00 -24.80
CA GLY A 137 0.00 17.07 -23.81
C GLY A 137 1.23 17.06 -22.89
N THR A 138 1.80 18.25 -22.63
CA THR A 138 3.07 18.39 -21.87
C THR A 138 2.91 19.08 -20.51
N GLU A 139 3.96 19.00 -19.67
CA GLU A 139 4.04 19.64 -18.35
C GLU A 139 3.86 21.17 -18.42
N ASN A 140 4.35 21.82 -19.47
CA ASN A 140 4.28 23.27 -19.62
C ASN A 140 3.04 23.75 -20.39
N GLY A 141 2.02 22.89 -20.53
CA GLY A 141 0.74 23.26 -21.13
C GLY A 141 0.72 23.30 -22.65
N PHE A 142 1.74 22.77 -23.32
CA PHE A 142 1.73 22.62 -24.77
C PHE A 142 0.94 21.38 -25.19
N ILE A 143 0.23 21.49 -26.30
CA ILE A 143 -0.41 20.36 -26.98
C ILE A 143 0.18 20.29 -28.38
N CYS A 144 0.96 19.25 -28.63
CA CYS A 144 1.63 19.02 -29.91
C CYS A 144 0.83 18.03 -30.73
N ILE A 145 0.53 18.38 -31.97
CA ILE A 145 -0.23 17.55 -32.90
C ILE A 145 0.71 16.98 -33.95
N PHE A 146 0.61 15.69 -34.16
CA PHE A 146 1.32 14.94 -35.17
C PHE A 146 0.34 14.29 -36.12
N LYS A 147 0.69 14.27 -37.40
CA LYS A 147 -0.02 13.55 -38.43
C LYS A 147 0.69 12.24 -38.74
N MET A 148 -0.08 11.16 -38.72
CA MET A 148 0.36 9.81 -39.01
C MET A 148 0.22 9.57 -40.52
N PHE A 149 1.28 9.06 -41.11
CA PHE A 149 1.34 8.55 -42.48
C PHE A 149 1.74 7.07 -42.42
N ASP A 150 1.52 6.31 -43.48
CA ASP A 150 1.81 4.87 -43.53
C ASP A 150 3.17 4.50 -42.91
N ASP A 151 4.21 5.22 -43.32
CA ASP A 151 5.58 4.92 -42.92
C ASP A 151 6.15 5.83 -41.85
N CYS A 152 5.56 6.96 -41.46
CA CYS A 152 6.19 7.87 -40.51
C CYS A 152 5.17 8.74 -39.76
N LEU A 153 5.69 9.50 -38.79
CA LEU A 153 4.94 10.53 -38.09
C LEU A 153 5.55 11.89 -38.40
N GLN A 154 4.71 12.86 -38.78
CA GLN A 154 5.15 14.23 -39.05
C GLN A 154 4.55 15.17 -38.00
N PHE A 155 5.38 16.05 -37.44
CA PHE A 155 4.89 17.15 -36.63
C PHE A 155 4.04 18.10 -37.49
N GLU A 156 2.82 18.39 -37.05
CA GLU A 156 1.92 19.28 -37.78
C GLU A 156 1.91 20.68 -37.17
N LYS A 157 1.50 20.80 -35.90
CA LYS A 157 1.34 22.10 -35.23
C LYS A 157 1.24 21.97 -33.72
N ILE A 158 1.35 23.11 -33.04
CA ILE A 158 1.09 23.27 -31.60
C ILE A 158 -0.21 24.08 -31.42
N MET A 159 -1.08 23.62 -30.51
CA MET A 159 -2.29 24.37 -30.13
C MET A 159 -1.94 25.51 -29.17
N PRO A 160 -2.80 26.54 -29.02
CA PRO A 160 -2.55 27.64 -28.11
C PRO A 160 -2.19 27.14 -26.72
N LYS A 161 -1.09 27.67 -26.18
CA LYS A 161 -0.50 27.21 -24.91
C LYS A 161 -1.49 27.38 -23.75
N ASN A 162 -1.53 26.38 -22.87
CA ASN A 162 -2.17 26.47 -21.57
C ASN A 162 -1.22 26.93 -20.47
N ASP A 163 -1.78 27.62 -19.47
CA ASP A 163 -1.00 28.10 -18.32
C ASP A 163 -0.55 26.96 -17.40
N ASN A 164 -1.31 25.86 -17.39
CA ASN A 164 -1.07 24.67 -16.57
C ASN A 164 -0.78 23.44 -17.43
N ARG A 165 -0.13 22.44 -16.82
CA ARG A 165 0.11 21.12 -17.42
C ARG A 165 -1.15 20.46 -17.97
N ILE A 166 -1.01 19.75 -19.08
CA ILE A 166 -2.09 18.97 -19.69
C ILE A 166 -2.05 17.54 -19.13
N LEU A 167 -3.14 17.10 -18.51
CA LEU A 167 -3.20 15.81 -17.82
C LEU A 167 -4.04 14.77 -18.55
N CYS A 168 -5.04 15.21 -19.31
CA CYS A 168 -5.88 14.34 -20.11
C CYS A 168 -6.34 15.03 -21.39
N LEU A 169 -6.51 14.25 -22.45
CA LEU A 169 -6.88 14.71 -23.79
C LEU A 169 -7.89 13.74 -24.40
N GLN A 170 -8.81 14.27 -25.20
CA GLN A 170 -9.66 13.45 -26.06
C GLN A 170 -10.14 14.22 -27.30
N TRP A 171 -10.12 13.53 -28.43
CA TRP A 171 -10.73 13.96 -29.67
C TRP A 171 -12.24 13.78 -29.67
N HIS A 172 -12.96 14.73 -30.26
CA HIS A 172 -14.39 14.63 -30.49
C HIS A 172 -14.74 15.10 -31.91
N HIS A 173 -15.47 14.24 -32.62
CA HIS A 173 -16.04 14.54 -33.93
C HIS A 173 -17.44 15.08 -33.74
N TYR A 174 -17.62 16.39 -33.94
CA TYR A 174 -18.92 17.04 -33.72
C TYR A 174 -19.92 16.68 -34.82
N ASP A 175 -19.44 16.57 -36.05
CA ASP A 175 -20.22 16.20 -37.24
C ASP A 175 -19.66 14.91 -37.85
N MET A 176 -20.55 14.09 -38.42
CA MET A 176 -20.19 12.84 -39.10
C MET A 176 -19.23 13.03 -40.27
N ASP A 177 -19.24 14.22 -40.88
CA ASP A 177 -18.36 14.57 -42.01
C ASP A 177 -16.95 14.99 -41.57
N SER A 178 -16.60 14.87 -40.28
CA SER A 178 -15.31 15.27 -39.68
C SER A 178 -14.93 16.75 -39.90
N THR A 179 -15.93 17.58 -40.22
CA THR A 179 -15.71 18.99 -40.56
C THR A 179 -15.40 19.85 -39.34
N ASN A 180 -15.97 19.51 -38.20
CA ASN A 180 -15.75 20.18 -36.93
C ASN A 180 -15.10 19.19 -35.96
N LEU A 181 -13.77 19.12 -36.02
CA LEU A 181 -12.96 18.32 -35.11
C LEU A 181 -12.54 19.16 -33.91
N PHE A 182 -12.94 18.71 -32.72
CA PHE A 182 -12.58 19.33 -31.45
C PHE A 182 -11.59 18.47 -30.67
N LEU A 183 -10.66 19.15 -29.99
CA LEU A 183 -9.75 18.55 -29.03
C LEU A 183 -10.05 19.12 -27.65
N ILE A 184 -10.40 18.25 -26.71
CA ILE A 184 -10.73 18.62 -25.34
C ILE A 184 -9.52 18.30 -24.46
N ALA A 185 -9.07 19.28 -23.68
CA ALA A 185 -7.87 19.15 -22.85
C ALA A 185 -8.18 19.51 -21.40
N GLY A 186 -7.97 18.55 -20.50
CA GLY A 186 -8.07 18.72 -19.05
C GLY A 186 -6.74 19.17 -18.46
N SER A 187 -6.80 20.16 -17.59
CA SER A 187 -5.67 20.74 -16.88
C SER A 187 -6.05 21.04 -15.43
N ILE A 188 -5.22 21.80 -14.71
CA ILE A 188 -5.58 22.33 -13.40
C ILE A 188 -6.63 23.45 -13.60
N ASP A 189 -7.74 23.36 -12.88
CA ASP A 189 -8.91 24.25 -12.84
C ASP A 189 -9.77 24.30 -14.10
N PHE A 190 -9.20 23.98 -15.26
CA PHE A 190 -9.87 24.18 -16.54
C PHE A 190 -9.85 22.95 -17.43
N VAL A 191 -10.97 22.74 -18.12
CA VAL A 191 -11.06 21.92 -19.33
C VAL A 191 -11.29 22.84 -20.50
N LYS A 192 -10.37 22.84 -21.46
CA LYS A 192 -10.45 23.70 -22.65
C LYS A 192 -10.87 22.91 -23.88
N ILE A 193 -11.65 23.54 -24.73
CA ILE A 193 -12.16 23.00 -25.99
C ILE A 193 -11.47 23.74 -27.13
N TYR A 194 -10.71 23.02 -27.94
CA TYR A 194 -9.97 23.57 -29.07
C TYR A 194 -10.60 23.16 -30.39
N SER A 195 -10.70 24.11 -31.32
CA SER A 195 -10.94 23.80 -32.73
C SER A 195 -9.63 23.38 -33.38
N TYR A 196 -9.56 22.14 -33.85
CA TYR A 196 -8.41 21.66 -34.60
C TYR A 196 -8.17 22.47 -35.88
N ARG A 197 -9.24 22.74 -36.64
CA ARG A 197 -9.14 23.47 -37.93
C ARG A 197 -8.76 24.93 -37.75
N GLN A 198 -9.37 25.61 -36.77
CA GLN A 198 -9.06 27.02 -36.52
C GLN A 198 -7.75 27.20 -35.73
N GLY A 199 -7.25 26.16 -35.08
CA GLY A 199 -6.04 26.23 -34.25
C GLY A 199 -6.21 27.14 -33.02
N LYS A 200 -7.44 27.27 -32.51
CA LYS A 200 -7.80 28.20 -31.42
C LYS A 200 -8.56 27.50 -30.30
N CYS A 201 -8.41 28.00 -29.08
CA CYS A 201 -9.31 27.67 -27.97
C CYS A 201 -10.64 28.36 -28.23
N ILE A 202 -11.72 27.59 -28.31
CA ILE A 202 -13.08 28.12 -28.53
C ILE A 202 -13.72 28.48 -27.20
N ASP A 203 -13.67 27.54 -26.25
CA ASP A 203 -14.38 27.66 -24.97
C ASP A 203 -13.66 26.91 -23.85
N PHE A 204 -14.05 27.14 -22.60
CA PHE A 204 -13.50 26.47 -21.43
C PHE A 204 -14.51 26.26 -20.31
N ILE A 205 -14.40 25.10 -19.64
CA ILE A 205 -15.13 24.76 -18.43
C ILE A 205 -14.21 25.00 -17.24
N ARG A 206 -14.70 25.72 -16.21
CA ARG A 206 -14.02 25.82 -14.92
C ARG A 206 -14.53 24.74 -13.96
N ILE A 207 -13.63 23.88 -13.49
CA ILE A 207 -13.94 22.81 -12.54
C ILE A 207 -13.84 23.36 -11.12
N GLY A 208 -14.98 23.58 -10.49
CA GLY A 208 -15.10 24.01 -9.09
C GLY A 208 -14.46 25.37 -8.77
N ASN A 209 -14.41 25.69 -7.47
CA ASN A 209 -14.01 27.02 -6.99
C ASN A 209 -12.55 27.10 -6.50
N ASN A 210 -11.95 25.96 -6.16
CA ASN A 210 -10.59 25.82 -5.63
C ASN A 210 -9.64 25.22 -6.69
N ARG A 211 -8.33 25.19 -6.39
CA ARG A 211 -7.31 24.63 -7.27
C ARG A 211 -7.49 23.11 -7.45
N ILE A 212 -8.31 22.69 -8.40
CA ILE A 212 -8.76 21.31 -8.63
C ILE A 212 -8.06 20.74 -9.85
N VAL A 213 -7.59 19.50 -9.75
CA VAL A 213 -6.89 18.84 -10.85
C VAL A 213 -7.88 17.99 -11.64
N CYS A 214 -8.02 18.25 -12.94
CA CYS A 214 -8.74 17.35 -13.85
C CYS A 214 -7.79 16.22 -14.30
N TRP A 215 -7.92 15.06 -13.66
CA TRP A 215 -7.06 13.91 -13.92
C TRP A 215 -7.48 13.13 -15.16
N CYS A 216 -8.80 12.99 -15.37
CA CYS A 216 -9.33 12.24 -16.49
C CYS A 216 -10.57 12.91 -17.10
N LEU A 217 -10.75 12.67 -18.40
CA LEU A 217 -11.91 13.14 -19.15
C LEU A 217 -12.40 12.08 -20.12
N ARG A 218 -13.72 12.06 -20.34
CA ARG A 218 -14.39 11.32 -21.41
C ARG A 218 -15.37 12.20 -22.17
N VAL A 219 -15.45 12.09 -23.49
CA VAL A 219 -16.41 12.83 -24.32
C VAL A 219 -17.28 11.84 -25.09
N LEU A 220 -18.60 11.99 -24.97
CA LEU A 220 -19.60 11.16 -25.66
C LEU A 220 -19.96 11.72 -27.05
N LYS A 221 -20.65 10.93 -27.88
CA LYS A 221 -21.06 11.32 -29.25
C LYS A 221 -21.98 12.53 -29.29
N ASP A 222 -22.82 12.72 -28.28
CA ASP A 222 -23.72 13.88 -28.19
C ASP A 222 -23.05 15.16 -27.67
N PHE A 223 -21.73 15.11 -27.51
CA PHE A 223 -20.87 16.14 -26.96
C PHE A 223 -21.07 16.41 -25.46
N THR A 224 -21.54 15.41 -24.70
CA THR A 224 -21.44 15.43 -23.24
C THR A 224 -19.98 15.21 -22.82
N ILE A 225 -19.42 16.15 -22.07
CA ILE A 225 -18.07 16.07 -21.51
C ILE A 225 -18.17 15.58 -20.07
N ILE A 226 -17.41 14.55 -19.72
CA ILE A 226 -17.37 13.92 -18.40
C ILE A 226 -15.98 14.13 -17.83
N THR A 227 -15.90 14.65 -16.61
CA THR A 227 -14.63 14.97 -15.96
C THR A 227 -14.54 14.27 -14.62
N GLY A 228 -13.39 13.67 -14.33
CA GLY A 228 -13.03 13.16 -13.00
C GLY A 228 -11.92 14.00 -12.39
N ASP A 229 -12.12 14.43 -11.15
CA ASP A 229 -11.25 15.42 -10.51
C ASP A 229 -10.56 14.93 -9.22
N SER A 230 -9.67 15.77 -8.67
CA SER A 230 -8.93 15.51 -7.43
C SER A 230 -9.79 15.53 -6.16
N ASN A 231 -11.04 15.99 -6.22
CA ASN A 231 -11.95 15.98 -5.08
C ASN A 231 -12.79 14.69 -5.02
N GLY A 232 -12.55 13.72 -5.91
CA GLY A 232 -13.37 12.53 -6.02
C GLY A 232 -14.73 12.78 -6.68
N THR A 233 -14.86 13.88 -7.43
CA THR A 233 -16.11 14.29 -8.08
C THR A 233 -16.10 13.94 -9.57
N VAL A 234 -17.17 13.28 -10.02
CA VAL A 234 -17.50 13.08 -11.43
C VAL A 234 -18.52 14.12 -11.85
N SER A 235 -18.20 14.95 -12.84
CA SER A 235 -19.12 15.96 -13.38
C SER A 235 -19.43 15.70 -14.85
N PHE A 236 -20.68 15.92 -15.21
CA PHE A 236 -21.24 15.78 -16.56
C PHE A 236 -21.60 17.17 -17.07
N TRP A 237 -21.06 17.55 -18.22
CA TRP A 237 -21.18 18.88 -18.80
C TRP A 237 -21.75 18.80 -20.21
N ASN A 238 -22.61 19.73 -20.57
CA ASN A 238 -23.04 19.88 -21.96
C ASN A 238 -21.94 20.63 -22.71
N GLY A 239 -21.24 19.98 -23.65
CA GLY A 239 -20.15 20.59 -24.40
C GLY A 239 -20.58 21.70 -25.36
N LYS A 240 -21.86 21.74 -25.78
CA LYS A 240 -22.38 22.78 -26.69
C LYS A 240 -22.60 24.12 -25.98
N THR A 241 -23.09 24.07 -24.75
CA THR A 241 -23.40 25.27 -23.93
C THR A 241 -22.39 25.51 -22.82
N VAL A 242 -21.48 24.57 -22.59
CA VAL A 242 -20.44 24.61 -21.54
C VAL A 242 -21.05 24.75 -20.14
N THR A 243 -22.24 24.15 -19.94
CA THR A 243 -22.99 24.18 -18.68
C THR A 243 -22.94 22.84 -17.97
N LEU A 244 -22.88 22.87 -16.63
CA LEU A 244 -22.97 21.66 -15.80
C LEU A 244 -24.36 21.03 -15.93
N ILE A 245 -24.41 19.75 -16.29
CA ILE A 245 -25.62 18.93 -16.26
C ILE A 245 -25.81 18.41 -14.83
N GLN A 246 -24.85 17.64 -14.33
CA GLN A 246 -24.89 17.01 -13.01
C GLN A 246 -23.47 16.80 -12.45
N SER A 247 -23.36 16.69 -11.14
CA SER A 247 -22.10 16.44 -10.44
C SER A 247 -22.30 15.48 -9.27
N TYR A 248 -21.41 14.50 -9.12
CA TYR A 248 -21.48 13.46 -8.09
C TYR A 248 -20.14 13.37 -7.36
N ASN A 249 -20.14 13.59 -6.05
CA ASN A 249 -19.00 13.24 -5.21
C ASN A 249 -19.03 11.71 -4.94
N SER A 250 -18.54 10.93 -5.90
CA SER A 250 -18.70 9.47 -5.91
C SER A 250 -17.58 8.72 -5.22
N HIS A 251 -16.40 9.33 -5.16
CA HIS A 251 -15.15 8.76 -4.66
C HIS A 251 -14.60 9.54 -3.47
N ARG A 252 -13.78 8.90 -2.65
CA ARG A 252 -13.17 9.53 -1.46
C ARG A 252 -11.85 10.22 -1.75
N ALA A 253 -11.32 10.02 -2.94
CA ALA A 253 -10.03 10.52 -3.41
C ALA A 253 -10.08 10.74 -4.93
N ASP A 254 -8.97 11.24 -5.48
CA ASP A 254 -8.78 11.58 -6.88
C ASP A 254 -9.27 10.51 -7.85
N ILE A 255 -10.01 10.94 -8.88
CA ILE A 255 -10.50 10.07 -9.95
C ILE A 255 -9.46 10.04 -11.07
N LEU A 256 -8.79 8.92 -11.28
CA LEU A 256 -7.67 8.84 -12.22
C LEU A 256 -8.10 8.40 -13.62
N THR A 257 -9.23 7.69 -13.76
CA THR A 257 -9.64 7.13 -15.03
C THR A 257 -11.16 7.04 -15.19
N LEU A 258 -11.60 7.24 -16.43
CA LEU A 258 -12.99 7.13 -16.87
C LEU A 258 -13.06 6.24 -18.11
N CYS A 259 -14.14 5.47 -18.24
CA CYS A 259 -14.47 4.77 -19.48
C CYS A 259 -15.99 4.64 -19.63
N ASN A 260 -16.45 4.45 -20.86
CA ASN A 260 -17.87 4.32 -21.18
C ASN A 260 -18.11 3.12 -22.08
N THR A 261 -19.32 2.58 -22.05
CA THR A 261 -19.73 1.49 -22.93
C THR A 261 -19.87 1.99 -24.37
N ASN A 262 -19.84 1.05 -25.34
CA ASN A 262 -19.91 1.38 -26.77
C ASN A 262 -21.24 2.06 -27.17
N ASP A 263 -22.31 1.77 -26.44
CA ASP A 263 -23.63 2.40 -26.55
C ASP A 263 -23.72 3.74 -25.79
N GLU A 264 -22.70 4.08 -24.99
CA GLU A 264 -22.62 5.31 -24.18
C GLU A 264 -23.71 5.47 -23.10
N GLU A 265 -24.40 4.37 -22.78
CA GLU A 265 -25.42 4.33 -21.74
C GLU A 265 -24.84 4.20 -20.33
N ILE A 266 -23.62 3.67 -20.22
CA ILE A 266 -22.97 3.41 -18.94
C ILE A 266 -21.58 4.04 -18.93
N VAL A 267 -21.27 4.73 -17.84
CA VAL A 267 -19.96 5.33 -17.57
C VAL A 267 -19.40 4.76 -16.26
N PHE A 268 -18.12 4.44 -16.26
CA PHE A 268 -17.40 3.97 -15.08
C PHE A 268 -16.32 4.97 -14.69
N ALA A 269 -16.22 5.23 -13.39
CA ALA A 269 -15.19 6.04 -12.77
C ALA A 269 -14.41 5.22 -11.73
N ALA A 270 -13.11 5.45 -11.67
CA ALA A 270 -12.22 4.88 -10.65
C ALA A 270 -10.98 5.76 -10.47
N GLY A 271 -10.26 5.58 -9.37
CA GLY A 271 -9.06 6.34 -9.15
C GLY A 271 -8.23 5.84 -7.98
N VAL A 272 -7.78 6.79 -7.15
CA VAL A 272 -6.93 6.52 -5.98
C VAL A 272 -7.67 5.69 -4.94
N ASP A 273 -8.98 5.88 -4.79
CA ASP A 273 -9.77 4.88 -4.08
C ASP A 273 -9.93 3.63 -4.96
N PRO A 274 -9.82 2.41 -4.39
CA PRO A 274 -9.86 1.16 -5.18
C PRO A 274 -11.30 0.80 -5.60
N THR A 275 -12.17 1.79 -5.77
CA THR A 275 -13.59 1.60 -6.07
C THR A 275 -13.89 1.96 -7.52
N ILE A 276 -14.66 1.10 -8.18
CA ILE A 276 -15.22 1.38 -9.50
C ILE A 276 -16.69 1.74 -9.30
N VAL A 277 -17.07 2.97 -9.66
CA VAL A 277 -18.45 3.46 -9.61
C VAL A 277 -19.04 3.48 -11.02
N GLN A 278 -20.26 2.98 -11.15
CA GLN A 278 -21.01 2.90 -12.39
C GLN A 278 -22.15 3.92 -12.41
N PHE A 279 -22.26 4.67 -13.51
CA PHE A 279 -23.31 5.64 -13.78
C PHE A 279 -24.11 5.19 -15.00
N HIS A 280 -25.43 5.14 -14.88
CA HIS A 280 -26.33 4.93 -16.00
C HIS A 280 -26.88 6.24 -16.49
N ARG A 281 -26.99 6.35 -17.80
CA ARG A 281 -27.78 7.37 -18.45
C ARG A 281 -29.25 6.98 -18.41
N CYS A 282 -30.10 7.93 -18.02
CA CYS A 282 -31.53 7.77 -17.93
C CYS A 282 -32.21 8.85 -18.76
N TYR A 283 -33.06 8.44 -19.69
CA TYR A 283 -33.82 9.34 -20.55
C TYR A 283 -35.15 9.67 -19.88
N GLY A 284 -35.23 10.83 -19.26
CA GLY A 284 -36.50 11.40 -18.83
C GLY A 284 -37.27 12.00 -20.02
N PRO A 285 -38.58 12.28 -19.86
CA PRO A 285 -39.40 12.87 -20.91
C PRO A 285 -38.96 14.27 -21.37
N GLN A 286 -38.15 14.98 -20.55
CA GLN A 286 -37.64 16.33 -20.86
C GLN A 286 -36.13 16.50 -20.65
N ILE A 287 -35.49 15.70 -19.81
CA ILE A 287 -34.07 15.87 -19.43
C ILE A 287 -33.41 14.50 -19.35
N THR A 288 -32.21 14.37 -19.94
CA THR A 288 -31.34 13.23 -19.73
C THR A 288 -30.57 13.40 -18.43
N THR A 289 -30.72 12.45 -17.50
CA THR A 289 -30.04 12.45 -16.22
C THR A 289 -29.12 11.24 -16.11
N TRP A 290 -28.14 11.32 -15.22
CA TRP A 290 -27.24 10.25 -14.84
C TRP A 290 -27.63 9.74 -13.45
N VAL A 291 -27.47 8.45 -13.20
CA VAL A 291 -27.76 7.84 -11.90
C VAL A 291 -26.62 6.91 -11.53
N CYS A 292 -26.05 7.09 -10.34
CA CYS A 292 -25.08 6.18 -9.77
C CYS A 292 -25.77 4.85 -9.41
N SER A 293 -25.47 3.77 -10.13
CA SER A 293 -26.14 2.48 -9.95
C SER A 293 -25.38 1.53 -9.03
N ARG A 294 -24.05 1.43 -9.19
CA ARG A 294 -23.29 0.32 -8.62
C ARG A 294 -21.86 0.72 -8.24
N LYS A 295 -21.34 0.13 -7.15
CA LYS A 295 -19.94 0.26 -6.71
C LYS A 295 -19.30 -1.12 -6.59
N ARG A 296 -18.05 -1.29 -7.04
CA ARG A 296 -17.27 -2.53 -6.98
C ARG A 296 -15.84 -2.26 -6.49
N ARG A 297 -15.17 -3.26 -5.92
CA ARG A 297 -13.76 -3.18 -5.47
C ARG A 297 -12.96 -4.40 -5.94
N PRO A 298 -12.57 -4.45 -7.23
CA PRO A 298 -11.79 -5.55 -7.77
C PRO A 298 -10.28 -5.42 -7.50
N HIS A 299 -9.82 -4.20 -7.20
CA HIS A 299 -8.44 -3.89 -6.87
C HIS A 299 -8.29 -3.62 -5.38
N ASN A 300 -7.05 -3.72 -4.91
CA ASN A 300 -6.71 -3.40 -3.53
C ASN A 300 -6.11 -2.01 -3.37
N HIS A 301 -5.59 -1.43 -4.46
CA HIS A 301 -4.95 -0.12 -4.53
C HIS A 301 -5.49 0.70 -5.70
N ASP A 302 -4.95 1.91 -5.88
CA ASP A 302 -5.32 2.88 -6.90
C ASP A 302 -5.49 2.21 -8.27
N ILE A 303 -6.62 2.49 -8.91
CA ILE A 303 -6.95 2.10 -10.28
C ILE A 303 -6.54 3.25 -11.19
N ARG A 304 -5.51 3.04 -12.01
CA ARG A 304 -4.93 4.09 -12.85
C ARG A 304 -5.50 4.12 -14.26
N SER A 305 -5.94 2.97 -14.76
CA SER A 305 -6.47 2.87 -16.12
C SER A 305 -7.62 1.88 -16.18
N MET A 306 -8.64 2.25 -16.95
CA MET A 306 -9.79 1.40 -17.26
C MET A 306 -10.17 1.51 -18.73
N LEU A 307 -10.66 0.41 -19.29
CA LEU A 307 -11.26 0.40 -20.62
C LEU A 307 -12.38 -0.65 -20.71
N ILE A 308 -13.24 -0.51 -21.70
CA ILE A 308 -14.31 -1.46 -21.96
C ILE A 308 -14.04 -2.17 -23.29
N ASN A 309 -14.24 -3.48 -23.29
CA ASN A 309 -14.30 -4.31 -24.48
C ASN A 309 -15.60 -5.11 -24.44
N LYS A 310 -16.58 -4.71 -25.25
CA LYS A 310 -17.93 -5.32 -25.29
C LYS A 310 -18.58 -5.31 -23.90
N ASN A 311 -18.77 -6.49 -23.30
CA ASN A 311 -19.37 -6.65 -21.96
C ASN A 311 -18.32 -6.82 -20.84
N LEU A 312 -17.05 -6.56 -21.12
CA LEU A 312 -15.94 -6.72 -20.19
C LEU A 312 -15.33 -5.36 -19.86
N LEU A 313 -15.35 -5.00 -18.59
CA LEU A 313 -14.58 -3.91 -18.02
C LEU A 313 -13.20 -4.44 -17.64
N ILE A 314 -12.16 -3.80 -18.17
CA ILE A 314 -10.76 -4.11 -17.93
C ILE A 314 -10.18 -2.99 -17.08
N SER A 315 -9.53 -3.33 -15.97
CA SER A 315 -8.94 -2.35 -15.05
C SER A 315 -7.56 -2.79 -14.57
N GLY A 316 -6.69 -1.82 -14.29
CA GLY A 316 -5.36 -2.05 -13.77
C GLY A 316 -4.86 -0.87 -12.95
N GLY A 317 -3.95 -1.17 -12.01
CA GLY A 317 -3.55 -0.20 -11.02
C GLY A 317 -2.21 -0.48 -10.34
N ILE A 318 -2.03 0.12 -9.16
CA ILE A 318 -0.80 0.00 -8.36
C ILE A 318 -0.57 -1.44 -7.89
N ASP A 319 -1.63 -2.23 -7.67
CA ASP A 319 -1.54 -3.62 -7.20
C ASP A 319 -0.97 -4.62 -8.23
N SER A 320 -0.58 -4.15 -9.42
CA SER A 320 0.01 -4.90 -10.54
C SER A 320 -0.90 -5.94 -11.19
N LEU A 321 -2.12 -6.12 -10.70
CA LEU A 321 -3.09 -7.08 -11.22
C LEU A 321 -3.86 -6.48 -12.39
N LEU A 322 -4.02 -7.24 -13.46
CA LEU A 322 -4.95 -6.91 -14.55
C LEU A 322 -6.30 -7.58 -14.26
N SER A 323 -7.34 -6.80 -14.02
CA SER A 323 -8.67 -7.32 -13.69
C SER A 323 -9.61 -7.30 -14.89
N GLN A 324 -10.38 -8.38 -15.05
CA GLN A 324 -11.45 -8.54 -16.02
C GLN A 324 -12.77 -8.72 -15.28
N ILE A 325 -13.71 -7.81 -15.52
CA ILE A 325 -14.99 -7.75 -14.81
C ILE A 325 -16.11 -7.77 -15.85
N SER A 326 -17.06 -8.69 -15.74
CA SER A 326 -18.27 -8.62 -16.57
C SER A 326 -19.23 -7.57 -16.00
N ILE A 327 -19.81 -6.72 -16.87
CA ILE A 327 -20.67 -5.61 -16.44
C ILE A 327 -21.94 -6.12 -15.75
N ASP A 328 -22.49 -7.26 -16.16
CA ASP A 328 -23.71 -7.80 -15.56
C ASP A 328 -23.44 -8.60 -14.27
N SER A 329 -22.26 -9.22 -14.16
CA SER A 329 -21.94 -10.14 -13.07
C SER A 329 -21.16 -9.48 -11.92
N ASN A 330 -21.16 -10.14 -10.76
CA ASN A 330 -20.38 -9.71 -9.58
C ASN A 330 -18.94 -10.26 -9.60
N GLY A 331 -18.68 -11.27 -10.43
CA GLY A 331 -17.39 -11.94 -10.50
C GLY A 331 -16.36 -11.11 -11.27
N HIS A 332 -15.09 -11.28 -10.90
CA HIS A 332 -13.96 -10.78 -11.65
C HIS A 332 -12.84 -11.82 -11.67
N ILE A 333 -12.00 -11.76 -12.70
CA ILE A 333 -10.80 -12.57 -12.85
C ILE A 333 -9.62 -11.60 -12.82
N SER A 334 -8.57 -11.94 -12.10
CA SER A 334 -7.37 -11.12 -12.02
C SER A 334 -6.18 -11.91 -12.55
N TYR A 335 -5.41 -11.31 -13.46
CA TYR A 335 -4.23 -11.89 -14.07
C TYR A 335 -2.98 -11.21 -13.52
N LEU A 336 -1.96 -12.01 -13.19
CA LEU A 336 -0.61 -11.54 -12.91
C LEU A 336 0.26 -11.73 -14.16
N THR A 337 1.29 -10.88 -14.31
CA THR A 337 2.29 -11.08 -15.35
C THR A 337 3.04 -12.40 -15.19
N ASN A 338 3.65 -12.89 -16.27
CA ASN A 338 4.40 -14.13 -16.25
C ASN A 338 5.75 -13.92 -15.58
N LEU A 339 5.95 -14.56 -14.43
CA LEU A 339 7.15 -14.37 -13.59
C LEU A 339 8.04 -15.63 -13.54
N PHE A 340 7.70 -16.71 -14.24
CA PHE A 340 8.46 -17.96 -14.23
C PHE A 340 9.92 -17.78 -14.71
N HIS A 341 10.18 -16.84 -15.62
CA HIS A 341 11.52 -16.49 -16.10
C HIS A 341 12.41 -15.84 -15.03
N LYS A 342 11.84 -15.47 -13.87
CA LYS A 342 12.58 -14.97 -12.71
C LYS A 342 13.13 -16.07 -11.83
N CYS A 343 12.81 -17.33 -12.11
CA CYS A 343 13.22 -18.46 -11.29
C CYS A 343 14.03 -19.44 -12.13
N SER A 344 15.15 -19.89 -11.61
CA SER A 344 15.90 -21.03 -12.14
C SER A 344 16.15 -22.03 -11.02
N PHE A 345 16.32 -23.30 -11.37
CA PHE A 345 16.38 -24.44 -10.45
C PHE A 345 17.53 -25.34 -10.90
N THR A 346 18.35 -25.80 -9.94
CA THR A 346 19.41 -26.77 -10.21
C THR A 346 19.58 -27.65 -8.97
N SER A 347 20.04 -28.87 -9.14
CA SER A 347 20.48 -29.72 -8.03
C SER A 347 21.89 -30.22 -8.25
N ASN A 348 22.50 -30.68 -7.17
CA ASN A 348 23.75 -31.44 -7.12
C ASN A 348 23.48 -32.74 -6.34
N ASP A 349 24.43 -33.68 -6.33
CA ASP A 349 24.28 -35.03 -5.73
C ASP A 349 23.76 -35.03 -4.27
N GLN A 350 23.84 -33.91 -3.55
CA GLN A 350 23.42 -33.79 -2.15
C GLN A 350 22.46 -32.63 -1.86
N ASN A 351 22.32 -31.63 -2.75
CA ASN A 351 21.67 -30.36 -2.42
C ASN A 351 20.84 -29.83 -3.59
N ASN A 352 19.66 -29.30 -3.27
CA ASN A 352 18.78 -28.62 -4.23
C ASN A 352 18.90 -27.10 -4.09
N PHE A 353 19.09 -26.39 -5.20
CA PHE A 353 19.32 -24.94 -5.22
C PHE A 353 18.29 -24.19 -6.08
N ILE A 354 18.01 -22.96 -5.67
CA ILE A 354 17.07 -22.06 -6.35
C ILE A 354 17.70 -20.70 -6.55
N GLY A 355 17.59 -20.21 -7.78
CA GLY A 355 18.00 -18.89 -8.20
C GLY A 355 16.77 -18.01 -8.40
N LEU A 356 16.70 -16.92 -7.66
CA LEU A 356 15.62 -15.94 -7.73
C LEU A 356 16.16 -14.64 -8.30
N MET A 357 15.70 -14.26 -9.48
CA MET A 357 16.03 -13.02 -10.15
C MET A 357 15.12 -11.88 -9.69
N TYR A 358 15.73 -10.80 -9.23
CA TYR A 358 15.11 -9.52 -8.94
C TYR A 358 15.62 -8.48 -9.94
N ASP A 359 15.05 -7.28 -9.90
CA ASP A 359 15.33 -6.27 -10.93
C ASP A 359 16.82 -5.86 -11.00
N LYS A 360 17.56 -5.86 -9.88
CA LYS A 360 19.00 -5.50 -9.83
C LYS A 360 19.89 -6.52 -9.12
N PHE A 361 19.37 -7.65 -8.70
CA PHE A 361 20.16 -8.68 -8.02
C PHE A 361 19.55 -10.06 -8.21
N ILE A 362 20.37 -11.09 -7.98
CA ILE A 362 19.97 -12.50 -8.00
C ILE A 362 20.27 -13.08 -6.62
N GLN A 363 19.36 -13.87 -6.08
CA GLN A 363 19.55 -14.59 -4.82
C GLN A 363 19.63 -16.09 -5.07
N ILE A 364 20.61 -16.74 -4.44
CA ILE A 364 20.75 -18.18 -4.48
C ILE A 364 20.40 -18.76 -3.11
N TRP A 365 19.53 -19.76 -3.11
CA TRP A 365 19.03 -20.43 -1.92
C TRP A 365 19.28 -21.93 -2.01
N ARG A 366 19.67 -22.55 -0.89
CA ARG A 366 19.60 -24.00 -0.70
C ARG A 366 18.23 -24.35 -0.15
N LEU A 367 17.58 -25.35 -0.75
CA LEU A 367 16.36 -25.92 -0.18
C LEU A 367 16.66 -26.67 1.11
N GLY A 368 15.64 -26.82 1.94
CA GLY A 368 15.72 -27.59 3.19
C GLY A 368 14.98 -28.90 3.07
N ASP A 369 15.34 -29.86 3.92
CA ASP A 369 14.83 -31.22 3.90
C ASP A 369 13.68 -31.45 4.89
N ALA A 370 12.89 -32.49 4.65
CA ALA A 370 11.81 -32.92 5.54
C ALA A 370 12.31 -33.93 6.60
N ASP A 371 11.69 -33.97 7.79
CA ASP A 371 11.94 -35.02 8.79
C ASP A 371 11.17 -36.30 8.41
N PRO A 372 11.86 -37.40 8.05
CA PRO A 372 11.23 -38.63 7.56
C PRO A 372 10.35 -39.32 8.60
N ARG A 373 10.49 -39.00 9.90
CA ARG A 373 9.75 -39.68 10.99
C ARG A 373 8.27 -39.29 11.09
N ASN A 374 7.83 -38.23 10.41
CA ASN A 374 6.44 -37.74 10.51
C ASN A 374 5.45 -38.47 9.60
N GLU A 375 5.89 -39.29 8.65
CA GLU A 375 4.99 -40.05 7.77
C GLU A 375 4.19 -41.13 8.51
N ALA A 376 4.69 -41.63 9.64
CA ALA A 376 4.09 -42.75 10.36
C ALA A 376 2.84 -42.38 11.19
N ASN A 377 2.62 -41.09 11.53
CA ASN A 377 1.57 -40.65 12.46
C ASN A 377 0.30 -40.08 11.79
N SER A 378 0.24 -39.97 10.46
CA SER A 378 -0.85 -39.30 9.75
C SER A 378 -1.89 -40.24 9.13
N LYS A 379 -2.22 -41.38 9.76
CA LYS A 379 -3.27 -42.29 9.28
C LYS A 379 -4.71 -41.84 9.61
N GLU A 380 -4.90 -40.71 10.30
CA GLU A 380 -6.22 -40.27 10.79
C GLU A 380 -6.80 -38.99 10.14
N SER A 381 -6.20 -38.43 9.08
CA SER A 381 -6.74 -37.23 8.41
C SER A 381 -7.31 -37.56 7.03
N SER A 382 -8.59 -37.29 6.81
CA SER A 382 -9.33 -37.49 5.54
C SER A 382 -8.97 -36.52 4.41
N THR A 383 -7.83 -35.83 4.50
CA THR A 383 -7.37 -34.83 3.53
C THR A 383 -6.24 -35.39 2.68
N MET A 384 -6.34 -35.29 1.34
CA MET A 384 -5.33 -35.75 0.35
C MET A 384 -3.96 -35.05 0.43
N ILE A 385 -3.71 -34.20 1.42
CA ILE A 385 -2.50 -33.38 1.55
C ILE A 385 -1.98 -33.49 2.98
N THR A 386 -0.71 -33.91 3.13
CA THR A 386 -0.01 -33.95 4.41
C THR A 386 1.09 -32.89 4.42
N ARG A 387 1.14 -32.05 5.47
CA ARG A 387 2.25 -31.10 5.66
C ARG A 387 3.35 -31.76 6.47
N LEU A 388 4.54 -31.87 5.90
CA LEU A 388 5.72 -32.41 6.57
C LEU A 388 6.44 -31.33 7.37
N LYS A 389 7.00 -31.71 8.51
CA LYS A 389 7.86 -30.82 9.31
C LYS A 389 9.26 -30.83 8.71
N LEU A 390 9.84 -29.64 8.55
CA LEU A 390 11.21 -29.48 8.05
C LEU A 390 12.23 -29.92 9.11
N SER A 391 13.20 -30.72 8.70
CA SER A 391 14.42 -31.06 9.47
C SER A 391 15.44 -29.95 9.33
N GLU A 392 15.68 -29.49 8.10
CA GLU A 392 16.50 -28.32 7.77
C GLU A 392 15.64 -27.21 7.15
N LYS A 393 15.93 -25.96 7.51
CA LYS A 393 15.28 -24.80 6.87
C LYS A 393 16.08 -24.39 5.64
N ALA A 394 15.39 -23.89 4.62
CA ALA A 394 16.04 -23.28 3.47
C ALA A 394 17.01 -22.15 3.90
N THR A 395 18.21 -22.15 3.34
CA THR A 395 19.27 -21.19 3.67
C THR A 395 19.59 -20.31 2.47
N LYS A 396 19.74 -19.01 2.70
CA LYS A 396 20.22 -18.08 1.67
C LYS A 396 21.74 -18.18 1.61
N LEU A 397 22.28 -18.48 0.43
CA LEU A 397 23.72 -18.63 0.22
C LEU A 397 24.35 -17.32 -0.25
N LEU A 398 23.85 -16.77 -1.37
CA LEU A 398 24.54 -15.69 -2.08
C LEU A 398 23.56 -14.63 -2.61
N ASP A 399 24.02 -13.38 -2.67
CA ASP A 399 23.34 -12.24 -3.31
C ASP A 399 24.26 -11.64 -4.38
N ILE A 400 23.94 -11.83 -5.67
CA ILE A 400 24.70 -11.26 -6.80
C ILE A 400 24.07 -9.94 -7.22
N LYS A 401 24.76 -8.82 -6.99
CA LYS A 401 24.27 -7.49 -7.34
C LYS A 401 24.71 -7.05 -8.74
N SER A 402 23.79 -6.47 -9.49
CA SER A 402 24.03 -5.80 -10.78
C SER A 402 23.77 -4.30 -10.67
N ARG A 403 24.54 -3.51 -11.42
CA ARG A 403 24.32 -2.06 -11.56
C ARG A 403 23.16 -1.75 -12.50
N LYS A 404 23.07 -2.49 -13.62
CA LYS A 404 22.01 -2.37 -14.61
C LYS A 404 20.88 -3.38 -14.32
N PRO A 405 19.63 -3.06 -14.70
CA PRO A 405 18.52 -4.00 -14.67
C PRO A 405 18.85 -5.36 -15.27
N ILE A 406 18.42 -6.42 -14.61
CA ILE A 406 18.52 -7.79 -15.09
C ILE A 406 17.24 -8.14 -15.84
N ILE A 407 17.38 -8.60 -17.09
CA ILE A 407 16.26 -8.94 -18.00
C ILE A 407 16.08 -10.46 -18.08
N ALA A 408 17.18 -11.19 -18.19
CA ALA A 408 17.18 -12.65 -18.28
C ALA A 408 18.26 -13.25 -17.38
N PHE A 409 17.99 -14.44 -16.85
CA PHE A 409 18.84 -15.16 -15.90
C PHE A 409 18.64 -16.66 -16.07
N ASP A 410 19.74 -17.41 -15.97
CA ASP A 410 19.70 -18.86 -15.78
C ASP A 410 20.91 -19.34 -14.96
N MET A 411 20.81 -20.52 -14.34
CA MET A 411 21.90 -21.11 -13.57
C MET A 411 21.93 -22.64 -13.67
N ASN A 412 23.11 -23.20 -13.42
CA ASN A 412 23.33 -24.61 -13.14
C ASN A 412 24.21 -24.74 -11.88
N SER A 413 24.68 -25.96 -11.59
CA SER A 413 25.49 -26.27 -10.41
C SER A 413 26.86 -25.58 -10.36
N GLU A 414 27.36 -25.00 -11.46
CA GLU A 414 28.68 -24.34 -11.53
C GLU A 414 28.60 -22.87 -11.98
N TRP A 415 27.65 -22.55 -12.84
CA TRP A 415 27.56 -21.29 -13.58
C TRP A 415 26.24 -20.55 -13.29
N ILE A 416 26.37 -19.23 -13.18
CA ILE A 416 25.26 -18.27 -13.16
C ILE A 416 25.45 -17.29 -14.30
N ILE A 417 24.44 -17.18 -15.16
CA ILE A 417 24.47 -16.28 -16.32
C ILE A 417 23.29 -15.34 -16.24
N TYR A 418 23.55 -14.05 -16.44
CA TYR A 418 22.50 -13.04 -16.45
C TYR A 418 22.79 -11.92 -17.42
N ALA A 419 21.71 -11.37 -18.01
CA ALA A 419 21.76 -10.30 -18.99
C ALA A 419 21.09 -9.02 -18.49
N SER A 420 21.70 -7.92 -18.89
CA SER A 420 21.09 -6.60 -19.00
C SER A 420 20.73 -6.31 -20.47
N TYR A 421 20.11 -5.16 -20.74
CA TYR A 421 19.68 -4.78 -22.09
C TYR A 421 20.80 -4.81 -23.16
N GLN A 422 22.04 -4.48 -22.78
CA GLN A 422 23.17 -4.30 -23.71
C GLN A 422 24.35 -5.26 -23.47
N THR A 423 24.36 -5.97 -22.33
CA THR A 423 25.49 -6.82 -21.93
C THR A 423 25.00 -8.00 -21.11
N PHE A 424 25.66 -9.14 -21.25
CA PHE A 424 25.51 -10.27 -20.33
C PHE A 424 26.75 -10.45 -19.47
N LYS A 425 26.61 -11.23 -18.40
CA LYS A 425 27.68 -11.58 -17.47
C LYS A 425 27.54 -13.05 -17.10
N ALA A 426 28.67 -13.72 -16.97
CA ALA A 426 28.73 -15.06 -16.42
C ALA A 426 29.66 -15.10 -15.22
N VAL A 427 29.30 -15.97 -14.29
CA VAL A 427 29.90 -16.07 -12.98
C VAL A 427 29.96 -17.54 -12.61
N THR A 428 31.13 -18.01 -12.18
CA THR A 428 31.25 -19.31 -11.53
C THR A 428 30.95 -19.13 -10.04
N TRP A 429 30.25 -20.09 -9.44
CA TRP A 429 29.83 -19.98 -8.06
C TRP A 429 30.03 -21.29 -7.28
N SER A 430 30.31 -21.14 -6.00
CA SER A 430 30.28 -22.19 -4.99
C SER A 430 29.67 -21.61 -3.70
N GLU A 431 29.38 -22.44 -2.70
CA GLU A 431 28.78 -21.96 -1.44
C GLU A 431 29.61 -20.86 -0.76
N GLU A 432 30.93 -20.81 -1.00
CA GLU A 432 31.84 -19.85 -0.37
C GLU A 432 32.39 -18.77 -1.32
N ARG A 433 32.36 -18.99 -2.65
CA ARG A 433 33.08 -18.13 -3.61
C ARG A 433 32.27 -17.82 -4.86
N ILE A 434 32.54 -16.63 -5.39
CA ILE A 434 31.97 -16.14 -6.65
C ILE A 434 33.12 -15.56 -7.48
N GLU A 435 33.33 -16.08 -8.68
CA GLU A 435 34.35 -15.59 -9.60
C GLU A 435 33.70 -15.10 -10.91
N LYS A 436 34.08 -13.89 -11.34
CA LYS A 436 33.56 -13.30 -12.57
C LYS A 436 34.47 -13.66 -13.73
N ILE A 437 33.90 -14.23 -14.77
CA ILE A 437 34.65 -14.61 -15.97
C ILE A 437 34.59 -13.48 -17.00
N LYS A 438 35.71 -13.25 -17.70
CA LYS A 438 35.77 -12.25 -18.78
C LYS A 438 35.06 -12.77 -20.01
N ILE A 439 34.31 -11.88 -20.66
CA ILE A 439 33.64 -12.17 -21.93
C ILE A 439 34.49 -11.59 -23.05
N LEU A 440 34.80 -12.43 -24.04
CA LEU A 440 35.62 -12.08 -25.21
C LEU A 440 34.73 -11.88 -26.44
N HIS A 441 33.74 -11.01 -26.32
CA HIS A 441 32.78 -10.70 -27.39
C HIS A 441 32.27 -9.25 -27.27
N ASP A 442 31.85 -8.67 -28.40
CA ASP A 442 31.25 -7.35 -28.45
C ASP A 442 29.89 -7.29 -27.72
N PRO A 443 29.49 -6.12 -27.18
CA PRO A 443 28.22 -5.99 -26.48
C PRO A 443 27.02 -6.23 -27.43
N ILE A 444 26.10 -7.09 -27.00
CA ILE A 444 24.86 -7.42 -27.71
C ILE A 444 23.71 -6.59 -27.13
N SER A 445 23.02 -5.82 -27.98
CA SER A 445 21.87 -5.01 -27.57
C SER A 445 20.54 -5.76 -27.75
N ASN A 446 19.53 -5.38 -26.96
CA ASN A 446 18.17 -5.93 -27.00
C ASN A 446 18.10 -7.43 -26.69
N ILE A 447 18.89 -7.88 -25.71
CA ILE A 447 18.85 -9.27 -25.21
C ILE A 447 17.48 -9.56 -24.60
N SER A 448 16.84 -10.65 -25.05
CA SER A 448 15.52 -11.07 -24.59
C SER A 448 15.52 -12.34 -23.75
N ASN A 449 16.32 -13.35 -24.11
CA ASN A 449 16.40 -14.60 -23.33
C ASN A 449 17.86 -15.04 -23.18
N ILE A 450 18.12 -15.69 -22.05
CA ILE A 450 19.34 -16.47 -21.78
C ILE A 450 18.89 -17.84 -21.30
N ARG A 451 19.53 -18.89 -21.82
CA ARG A 451 19.28 -20.27 -21.38
C ARG A 451 20.59 -21.06 -21.36
N LEU A 452 20.82 -21.81 -20.30
CA LEU A 452 21.87 -22.83 -20.28
C LEU A 452 21.42 -24.04 -21.10
N LEU A 453 22.25 -24.45 -22.05
CA LEU A 453 21.97 -25.60 -22.90
C LEU A 453 22.45 -26.87 -22.20
N ASN A 454 23.70 -26.83 -21.72
CA ASN A 454 24.42 -27.93 -21.07
C ASN A 454 25.27 -27.34 -19.94
N ASN A 455 26.17 -28.12 -19.35
CA ASN A 455 27.11 -27.59 -18.34
C ASN A 455 28.13 -26.60 -18.94
N ASP A 456 28.43 -26.74 -20.23
CA ASP A 456 29.56 -26.05 -20.87
C ASP A 456 29.11 -25.01 -21.93
N ARG A 457 27.81 -24.86 -22.17
CA ARG A 457 27.28 -23.97 -23.23
C ARG A 457 26.01 -23.26 -22.80
N PHE A 458 25.84 -22.03 -23.30
CA PHE A 458 24.61 -21.26 -23.17
C PHE A 458 24.27 -20.49 -24.43
N VAL A 459 23.00 -20.11 -24.54
CA VAL A 459 22.47 -19.33 -25.67
C VAL A 459 21.91 -18.00 -25.20
N VAL A 460 22.19 -16.95 -25.97
CA VAL A 460 21.63 -15.60 -25.82
C VAL A 460 20.79 -15.31 -27.06
N SER A 461 19.56 -14.82 -26.88
CA SER A 461 18.72 -14.38 -28.00
C SER A 461 18.43 -12.89 -27.95
N TYR A 462 18.35 -12.28 -29.12
CA TYR A 462 18.05 -10.86 -29.32
C TYR A 462 17.33 -10.66 -30.65
N GLY A 463 16.06 -10.22 -30.60
CA GLY A 463 15.22 -10.13 -31.79
C GLY A 463 15.04 -11.50 -32.47
N CYS A 464 15.46 -11.62 -33.73
CA CYS A 464 15.46 -12.88 -34.50
C CYS A 464 16.78 -13.65 -34.41
N ASN A 465 17.81 -13.10 -33.80
CA ASN A 465 19.14 -13.71 -33.75
C ASN A 465 19.36 -14.44 -32.43
N PHE A 466 20.23 -15.44 -32.46
CA PHE A 466 20.71 -16.12 -31.26
C PHE A 466 22.18 -16.48 -31.41
N ASP A 467 22.92 -16.31 -30.33
CA ASP A 467 24.36 -16.60 -30.24
C ASP A 467 24.59 -17.66 -29.17
N ILE A 468 25.39 -18.68 -29.49
CA ILE A 468 25.78 -19.77 -28.59
C ILE A 468 27.23 -19.55 -28.18
N PHE A 469 27.46 -19.63 -26.88
CA PHE A 469 28.74 -19.37 -26.25
C PHE A 469 29.21 -20.60 -25.46
N GLU A 470 30.51 -20.84 -25.53
CA GLU A 470 31.20 -21.85 -24.72
C GLU A 470 31.61 -21.26 -23.37
N LEU A 471 31.35 -22.01 -22.30
CA LEU A 471 31.67 -21.66 -20.92
C LEU A 471 33.03 -22.25 -20.54
N ASP A 472 34.05 -21.42 -20.60
CA ASP A 472 35.38 -21.75 -20.09
C ASP A 472 35.76 -20.81 -18.95
N ARG A 473 36.43 -21.35 -17.93
CA ARG A 473 36.96 -20.61 -16.78
C ARG A 473 38.00 -19.57 -17.18
N PHE A 474 38.66 -19.74 -18.33
CA PHE A 474 39.63 -18.76 -18.84
C PHE A 474 39.00 -17.60 -19.61
N GLY A 475 37.78 -17.76 -20.13
CA GLY A 475 37.03 -16.74 -20.83
C GLY A 475 35.90 -17.30 -21.67
N ILE A 476 34.82 -16.54 -21.83
CA ILE A 476 33.68 -16.94 -22.65
C ILE A 476 33.89 -16.53 -24.10
N VAL A 477 33.75 -17.49 -25.00
CA VAL A 477 33.98 -17.34 -26.45
C VAL A 477 32.70 -17.64 -27.21
N LEU A 478 32.45 -16.88 -28.28
CA LEU A 478 31.36 -17.14 -29.21
C LEU A 478 31.68 -18.40 -30.03
N GLU A 479 30.83 -19.41 -29.92
CA GLU A 479 30.96 -20.66 -30.68
C GLU A 479 30.17 -20.59 -32.00
N TYR A 480 28.94 -20.05 -31.94
CA TYR A 480 28.05 -19.99 -33.10
C TYR A 480 27.12 -18.79 -33.04
N SER A 481 26.83 -18.20 -34.20
CA SER A 481 25.80 -17.17 -34.36
C SER A 481 24.79 -17.64 -35.40
N GLY A 482 23.52 -17.63 -35.01
CA GLY A 482 22.41 -18.13 -35.79
C GLY A 482 21.27 -17.12 -35.93
N ILE A 483 20.45 -17.33 -36.94
CA ILE A 483 19.20 -16.59 -37.16
C ILE A 483 18.07 -17.59 -37.03
N SER A 484 16.99 -17.19 -36.37
CA SER A 484 15.78 -17.99 -36.26
C SER A 484 15.20 -18.34 -37.62
N TYR A 485 14.42 -19.43 -37.63
CA TYR A 485 13.67 -19.84 -38.81
C TYR A 485 12.75 -18.70 -39.28
N GLU A 486 12.74 -18.46 -40.60
CA GLU A 486 12.01 -17.35 -41.24
C GLU A 486 12.31 -15.93 -40.69
N GLN A 487 13.44 -15.75 -40.00
CA GLN A 487 13.86 -14.48 -39.41
C GLN A 487 12.80 -13.87 -38.47
N LYS A 488 12.08 -14.72 -37.75
CA LYS A 488 11.04 -14.31 -36.80
C LYS A 488 11.60 -14.08 -35.41
N ARG A 489 11.03 -13.16 -34.64
CA ARG A 489 11.48 -12.92 -33.25
C ARG A 489 11.36 -14.18 -32.41
N ILE A 490 12.39 -14.42 -31.59
CA ILE A 490 12.43 -15.53 -30.63
C ILE A 490 11.65 -15.14 -29.36
N HIS A 491 10.68 -15.97 -28.97
CA HIS A 491 9.89 -15.77 -27.76
C HIS A 491 10.40 -16.59 -26.58
N ARG A 492 10.70 -17.87 -26.79
CA ARG A 492 11.14 -18.78 -25.73
C ARG A 492 12.16 -19.75 -26.29
N ILE A 493 13.14 -20.10 -25.46
CA ILE A 493 14.10 -21.16 -25.74
C ILE A 493 13.98 -22.21 -24.65
N LEU A 494 13.96 -23.47 -25.06
CA LEU A 494 14.07 -24.64 -24.20
C LEU A 494 15.27 -25.46 -24.65
N SER A 495 15.82 -26.23 -23.73
CA SER A 495 16.93 -27.14 -23.97
C SER A 495 16.61 -28.51 -23.36
N SER A 496 16.98 -29.56 -24.09
CA SER A 496 17.26 -30.89 -23.55
C SER A 496 18.77 -31.14 -23.63
N GLU A 497 19.25 -32.30 -23.19
CA GLU A 497 20.69 -32.64 -23.24
C GLU A 497 21.27 -32.50 -24.66
N ASN A 498 20.51 -32.87 -25.68
CA ASN A 498 20.99 -32.98 -27.05
C ASN A 498 20.29 -32.05 -28.04
N LYS A 499 19.24 -31.32 -27.63
CA LYS A 499 18.46 -30.48 -28.53
C LYS A 499 18.17 -29.11 -27.95
N MET A 500 18.18 -28.11 -28.82
CA MET A 500 17.68 -26.77 -28.51
C MET A 500 16.37 -26.54 -29.27
N ILE A 501 15.36 -26.07 -28.55
CA ILE A 501 14.01 -25.83 -29.09
C ILE A 501 13.72 -24.33 -28.99
N ILE A 502 13.40 -23.71 -30.13
CA ILE A 502 13.12 -22.28 -30.23
C ILE A 502 11.67 -22.09 -30.65
N LEU A 503 10.91 -21.35 -29.84
CA LEU A 503 9.58 -20.85 -30.21
C LEU A 503 9.69 -19.41 -30.75
N THR A 504 9.10 -19.19 -31.92
CA THR A 504 9.12 -17.90 -32.63
C THR A 504 7.74 -17.22 -32.65
N ALA A 505 7.69 -15.93 -33.03
CA ALA A 505 6.51 -15.07 -32.96
C ALA A 505 5.35 -15.41 -33.91
N ASP A 506 5.60 -16.19 -34.95
CA ASP A 506 4.59 -16.78 -35.83
C ASP A 506 4.06 -18.13 -35.30
N ASN A 507 4.42 -18.49 -34.06
CA ASN A 507 4.12 -19.76 -33.41
C ASN A 507 4.82 -20.97 -34.03
N CYS A 508 5.90 -20.78 -34.79
CA CYS A 508 6.73 -21.89 -35.25
C CYS A 508 7.70 -22.36 -34.16
N ILE A 509 7.83 -23.68 -34.04
CA ILE A 509 8.78 -24.33 -33.11
C ILE A 509 9.89 -24.99 -33.93
N SER A 510 11.11 -24.47 -33.84
CA SER A 510 12.28 -25.01 -34.53
C SER A 510 13.13 -25.82 -33.56
N ILE A 511 13.62 -26.98 -34.02
CA ILE A 511 14.41 -27.92 -33.23
C ILE A 511 15.80 -28.01 -33.85
N TYR A 512 16.82 -27.70 -33.06
CA TYR A 512 18.23 -27.72 -33.44
C TYR A 512 18.96 -28.83 -32.69
N ASP A 513 19.92 -29.48 -33.37
CA ASP A 513 20.80 -30.48 -32.77
C ASP A 513 21.97 -29.81 -32.03
N LEU A 514 22.26 -30.22 -30.80
CA LEU A 514 23.40 -29.74 -30.01
C LEU A 514 24.65 -30.64 -30.16
N ASN A 515 24.51 -31.85 -30.70
CA ASN A 515 25.63 -32.78 -30.87
C ASN A 515 26.58 -32.37 -31.99
N HIS A 516 26.07 -31.65 -32.99
CA HIS A 516 26.84 -31.18 -34.13
C HIS A 516 27.33 -29.74 -33.91
N SER A 517 28.61 -29.49 -34.18
CA SER A 517 29.23 -28.16 -34.07
C SER A 517 28.63 -27.09 -34.99
N LYS A 518 27.82 -27.49 -35.98
CA LYS A 518 27.11 -26.58 -36.89
C LYS A 518 25.69 -26.23 -36.43
N TYR A 519 25.21 -26.83 -35.34
CA TYR A 519 23.84 -26.64 -34.83
C TYR A 519 22.78 -26.77 -35.93
N GLU A 520 22.73 -27.93 -36.58
CA GLU A 520 21.84 -28.12 -37.72
C GLU A 520 20.36 -28.10 -37.30
N LEU A 521 19.53 -27.47 -38.11
CA LEU A 521 18.07 -27.46 -37.93
C LEU A 521 17.52 -28.85 -38.25
N LEU A 522 17.14 -29.60 -37.22
CA LEU A 522 16.57 -30.93 -37.36
C LEU A 522 15.19 -30.86 -38.01
N GLY A 523 14.32 -29.98 -37.53
CA GLY A 523 12.95 -29.85 -38.04
C GLY A 523 12.22 -28.64 -37.48
N THR A 524 11.07 -28.33 -38.06
CA THR A 524 10.20 -27.25 -37.59
C THR A 524 8.76 -27.71 -37.55
N ILE A 525 8.08 -27.40 -36.44
CA ILE A 525 6.64 -27.58 -36.26
C ILE A 525 5.97 -26.29 -36.70
N THR A 526 5.24 -26.36 -37.81
CA THR A 526 4.51 -25.23 -38.41
C THR A 526 2.99 -25.42 -38.26
N ASN A 527 2.19 -24.43 -38.67
CA ASN A 527 0.71 -24.45 -38.62
C ASN A 527 0.10 -24.46 -37.21
N ILE A 528 0.80 -23.93 -36.21
CA ILE A 528 0.24 -23.76 -34.88
C ILE A 528 -0.65 -22.50 -34.88
N ALA A 529 -1.97 -22.69 -34.73
CA ALA A 529 -2.95 -21.62 -34.84
C ALA A 529 -2.85 -20.54 -33.74
N HIS A 530 -2.31 -20.90 -32.58
CA HIS A 530 -2.23 -20.04 -31.40
C HIS A 530 -0.89 -20.21 -30.70
N GLN A 531 -0.36 -19.16 -30.08
CA GLN A 531 0.89 -19.28 -29.33
C GLN A 531 0.73 -20.27 -28.17
N PRO A 532 1.65 -21.23 -28.00
CA PRO A 532 1.67 -22.08 -26.81
C PRO A 532 1.93 -21.26 -25.54
N CYS A 533 1.09 -21.42 -24.52
CA CYS A 533 1.22 -20.73 -23.23
C CYS A 533 2.34 -21.34 -22.38
N ALA A 534 2.40 -22.67 -22.36
CA ALA A 534 3.42 -23.47 -21.69
C ALA A 534 4.07 -24.43 -22.68
N LEU A 535 5.36 -24.65 -22.48
CA LEU A 535 6.15 -25.65 -23.18
C LEU A 535 6.99 -26.38 -22.13
N ALA A 536 6.97 -27.70 -22.14
CA ALA A 536 7.79 -28.53 -21.26
C ALA A 536 8.22 -29.82 -21.97
N ILE A 537 9.44 -30.28 -21.68
CA ILE A 537 10.00 -31.52 -22.22
C ILE A 537 9.85 -32.61 -21.16
N ASP A 538 9.28 -33.73 -21.56
CA ASP A 538 9.10 -34.91 -20.73
C ASP A 538 10.30 -35.86 -20.92
N ASN A 539 11.14 -35.94 -19.90
CA ASN A 539 12.35 -36.76 -19.88
C ASN A 539 12.19 -38.07 -19.09
N ARG A 540 10.98 -38.41 -18.63
CA ARG A 540 10.75 -39.58 -17.75
C ARG A 540 11.19 -40.91 -18.35
N THR A 541 11.13 -41.03 -19.68
CA THR A 541 11.51 -42.25 -20.37
C THR A 541 12.90 -42.12 -21.00
N LYS A 542 13.97 -42.35 -20.21
CA LYS A 542 15.38 -42.29 -20.66
C LYS A 542 15.69 -43.16 -21.91
N ASN A 543 14.82 -44.12 -22.26
CA ASN A 543 14.98 -45.03 -23.40
C ASN A 543 13.91 -44.88 -24.53
N LEU A 544 12.95 -43.97 -24.42
CA LEU A 544 11.94 -43.69 -25.46
C LEU A 544 12.11 -42.25 -25.98
N ALA A 545 11.47 -41.94 -27.11
CA ALA A 545 11.60 -40.64 -27.73
C ALA A 545 11.24 -39.48 -26.78
N GLU A 546 12.08 -38.43 -26.75
CA GLU A 546 11.80 -37.20 -26.00
C GLU A 546 10.47 -36.58 -26.46
N LYS A 547 9.58 -36.30 -25.52
CA LYS A 547 8.23 -35.77 -25.80
C LYS A 547 8.13 -34.31 -25.38
N LEU A 548 7.61 -33.48 -26.28
CA LEU A 548 7.30 -32.07 -26.04
C LEU A 548 5.81 -31.89 -25.78
N TRP A 549 5.49 -31.28 -24.65
CA TRP A 549 4.12 -30.94 -24.26
C TRP A 549 3.85 -29.45 -24.45
N LEU A 550 2.74 -29.13 -25.11
CA LEU A 550 2.33 -27.78 -25.44
C LEU A 550 0.92 -27.51 -24.89
N SER A 551 0.78 -26.47 -24.06
CA SER A 551 -0.54 -25.98 -23.65
C SER A 551 -0.96 -24.77 -24.49
N PHE A 552 -2.25 -24.65 -24.76
CA PHE A 552 -2.83 -23.54 -25.52
C PHE A 552 -3.96 -22.85 -24.74
N PRO A 553 -4.30 -21.59 -25.08
CA PRO A 553 -5.29 -20.82 -24.32
C PRO A 553 -6.73 -21.33 -24.47
N ASN A 554 -7.01 -22.21 -25.42
CA ASN A 554 -8.31 -22.87 -25.62
C ASN A 554 -8.45 -24.18 -24.81
N SER A 555 -7.67 -24.35 -23.73
CA SER A 555 -7.63 -25.56 -22.91
C SER A 555 -7.21 -26.81 -23.68
N LEU A 556 -6.44 -26.64 -24.76
CA LEU A 556 -5.87 -27.73 -25.54
C LEU A 556 -4.48 -28.05 -25.01
N LEU A 557 -4.18 -29.34 -24.89
CA LEU A 557 -2.87 -29.88 -24.55
C LEU A 557 -2.44 -30.84 -25.65
N ILE A 558 -1.29 -30.59 -26.28
CA ILE A 558 -0.76 -31.40 -27.37
C ILE A 558 0.54 -32.06 -26.92
N GLU A 559 0.67 -33.35 -27.23
CA GLU A 559 1.91 -34.11 -27.10
C GLU A 559 2.55 -34.29 -28.48
N TYR A 560 3.84 -33.98 -28.57
CA TYR A 560 4.61 -34.07 -29.80
C TYR A 560 5.88 -34.88 -29.56
N ASP A 561 6.17 -35.84 -30.43
CA ASP A 561 7.40 -36.62 -30.40
C ASP A 561 8.52 -35.86 -31.14
N LEU A 562 9.58 -35.50 -30.42
CA LEU A 562 10.70 -34.73 -30.97
C LEU A 562 11.60 -35.55 -31.90
N ASN A 563 11.64 -36.88 -31.75
CA ASN A 563 12.46 -37.75 -32.60
C ASN A 563 11.73 -38.05 -33.92
N ASN A 564 10.48 -38.46 -33.82
CA ASN A 564 9.66 -38.82 -34.98
C ASN A 564 9.02 -37.61 -35.67
N ARG A 565 9.04 -36.44 -35.01
CA ARG A 565 8.50 -35.16 -35.51
C ARG A 565 7.03 -35.29 -35.89
N GLN A 566 6.27 -35.95 -35.04
CA GLN A 566 4.85 -36.17 -35.23
C GLN A 566 4.07 -35.83 -33.97
N GLN A 567 2.87 -35.33 -34.19
CA GLN A 567 1.90 -35.11 -33.13
C GLN A 567 1.36 -36.46 -32.67
N CYS A 568 1.62 -36.82 -31.41
CA CYS A 568 1.19 -38.10 -30.84
C CYS A 568 -0.25 -38.04 -30.37
N GLN A 569 -0.57 -37.02 -29.57
CA GLN A 569 -1.86 -36.95 -28.88
C GLN A 569 -2.37 -35.52 -28.77
N THR A 570 -3.70 -35.39 -28.71
CA THR A 570 -4.39 -34.13 -28.49
C THR A 570 -5.45 -34.29 -27.43
N LEU A 571 -5.28 -33.59 -26.32
CA LEU A 571 -6.14 -33.65 -25.15
C LEU A 571 -6.89 -32.33 -25.01
N MET A 572 -8.21 -32.40 -25.02
CA MET A 572 -9.08 -31.27 -24.71
C MET A 572 -9.39 -31.30 -23.23
N LEU A 573 -8.79 -30.41 -22.44
CA LEU A 573 -8.92 -30.43 -20.97
C LEU A 573 -10.39 -30.26 -20.52
N ASN A 574 -11.20 -29.54 -21.30
CA ASN A 574 -12.63 -29.37 -21.01
C ASN A 574 -13.42 -30.69 -21.08
N LYS A 575 -12.98 -31.70 -21.85
CA LYS A 575 -13.68 -32.99 -21.93
C LYS A 575 -13.59 -33.77 -20.61
N PHE A 576 -12.60 -33.48 -19.78
CA PHE A 576 -12.48 -34.09 -18.45
C PHE A 576 -13.49 -33.51 -17.44
N LYS A 577 -14.22 -32.42 -17.76
CA LYS A 577 -15.44 -32.03 -17.05
C LYS A 577 -16.59 -32.99 -17.40
N SER A 578 -16.55 -34.22 -16.88
CA SER A 578 -17.73 -35.08 -16.92
C SER A 578 -18.65 -34.81 -15.72
N ASN A 579 -19.96 -35.02 -15.88
CA ASN A 579 -20.91 -34.93 -14.76
C ASN A 579 -20.64 -35.99 -13.67
N GLU A 580 -19.95 -37.08 -14.04
CA GLU A 580 -19.59 -38.23 -13.20
C GLU A 580 -18.35 -37.95 -12.32
N ASN A 581 -17.41 -37.10 -12.76
CA ASN A 581 -16.26 -36.69 -11.95
C ASN A 581 -16.54 -35.38 -11.20
N LYS A 582 -17.01 -35.48 -9.95
CA LYS A 582 -17.23 -34.31 -9.06
C LYS A 582 -15.98 -33.44 -8.89
N GLU A 583 -14.79 -34.03 -8.94
CA GLU A 583 -13.49 -33.35 -8.73
C GLU A 583 -13.08 -32.46 -9.92
N SER A 584 -13.40 -32.88 -11.15
CA SER A 584 -13.06 -32.15 -12.38
C SER A 584 -14.00 -30.96 -12.68
N ARG A 585 -15.11 -30.83 -11.95
CA ARG A 585 -16.03 -29.65 -12.04
C ARG A 585 -15.35 -28.33 -11.67
N SER A 586 -14.27 -28.40 -10.90
CA SER A 586 -13.52 -27.25 -10.41
C SER A 586 -12.59 -26.60 -11.44
N PHE A 587 -12.46 -27.19 -12.64
CA PHE A 587 -11.65 -26.63 -13.73
C PHE A 587 -12.32 -25.38 -14.33
N ASN A 588 -11.58 -24.27 -14.39
CA ASN A 588 -12.06 -23.03 -14.94
C ASN A 588 -11.42 -22.73 -16.29
N GLU A 589 -12.20 -22.79 -17.36
CA GLU A 589 -11.73 -22.60 -18.75
C GLU A 589 -11.29 -21.17 -19.07
N HIS A 590 -11.49 -20.23 -18.14
CA HIS A 590 -11.01 -18.86 -18.29
C HIS A 590 -9.52 -18.73 -17.93
N TRP A 591 -8.90 -19.77 -17.38
CA TRP A 591 -7.53 -19.75 -16.89
C TRP A 591 -6.64 -20.54 -17.85
N THR A 592 -5.60 -19.90 -18.36
CA THR A 592 -4.60 -20.56 -19.20
C THR A 592 -3.66 -21.40 -18.35
N ILE A 593 -3.40 -22.64 -18.76
CA ILE A 593 -2.31 -23.42 -18.17
C ILE A 593 -0.98 -22.77 -18.60
N LYS A 594 -0.24 -22.22 -17.63
CA LYS A 594 1.00 -21.48 -17.87
C LYS A 594 2.24 -22.35 -17.70
N GLN A 595 2.14 -23.43 -16.93
CA GLN A 595 3.28 -24.28 -16.58
C GLN A 595 2.88 -25.76 -16.58
N ILE A 596 3.81 -26.60 -17.02
CA ILE A 596 3.66 -28.06 -17.10
C ILE A 596 4.86 -28.67 -16.38
N ALA A 597 4.59 -29.64 -15.52
CA ALA A 597 5.59 -30.47 -14.85
C ALA A 597 5.14 -31.93 -14.92
N PHE A 598 6.05 -32.83 -14.62
CA PHE A 598 5.83 -34.27 -14.76
C PHE A 598 5.98 -34.98 -13.41
N SER A 599 5.38 -36.15 -13.29
CA SER A 599 5.58 -37.11 -12.20
C SER A 599 5.56 -38.50 -12.81
N LYS A 600 6.18 -39.53 -12.18
CA LYS A 600 6.23 -40.93 -12.65
C LYS A 600 5.11 -41.32 -13.63
N ASN A 601 3.84 -41.23 -13.24
CA ASN A 601 2.67 -41.61 -14.07
C ASN A 601 1.66 -40.50 -14.39
N SER A 602 1.92 -39.23 -14.03
CA SER A 602 0.94 -38.14 -14.18
C SER A 602 1.56 -36.85 -14.69
N ILE A 603 0.74 -36.00 -15.31
CA ILE A 603 1.13 -34.66 -15.76
C ILE A 603 0.54 -33.63 -14.80
N LEU A 604 1.37 -32.70 -14.36
CA LEU A 604 0.97 -31.61 -13.50
C LEU A 604 0.82 -30.34 -14.34
N LEU A 605 -0.35 -29.72 -14.24
CA LEU A 605 -0.72 -28.53 -14.98
C LEU A 605 -1.03 -27.42 -13.98
N ALA A 606 -0.32 -26.30 -14.08
CA ALA A 606 -0.57 -25.14 -13.23
C ALA A 606 -1.15 -23.98 -14.05
N ASP A 607 -2.26 -23.44 -13.56
CA ASP A 607 -2.68 -22.08 -13.90
C ASP A 607 -2.13 -21.10 -12.85
N ASP A 608 -2.59 -19.84 -12.86
CA ASP A 608 -2.14 -18.84 -11.89
C ASP A 608 -2.47 -19.21 -10.43
N ASN A 609 -3.56 -19.94 -10.11
CA ASN A 609 -4.02 -20.14 -8.72
C ASN A 609 -4.28 -21.62 -8.35
N ASN A 610 -4.22 -22.53 -9.31
CA ASN A 610 -4.66 -23.91 -9.17
C ASN A 610 -3.61 -24.84 -9.77
N LEU A 611 -3.40 -25.95 -9.07
CA LEU A 611 -2.63 -27.08 -9.56
C LEU A 611 -3.58 -28.23 -9.91
N TYR A 612 -3.44 -28.77 -11.12
CA TYR A 612 -4.18 -29.90 -11.62
C TYR A 612 -3.24 -31.07 -11.89
N MET A 613 -3.64 -32.28 -11.51
CA MET A 613 -2.97 -33.52 -11.89
C MET A 613 -3.84 -34.25 -12.91
N LEU A 614 -3.25 -34.52 -14.06
CA LEU A 614 -3.86 -35.22 -15.18
C LEU A 614 -3.24 -36.62 -15.28
N ASN A 615 -4.07 -37.64 -15.11
CA ASN A 615 -3.72 -39.02 -15.39
C ASN A 615 -4.33 -39.41 -16.75
N ILE A 616 -3.45 -39.65 -17.73
CA ILE A 616 -3.85 -39.95 -19.11
C ILE A 616 -4.50 -41.32 -19.21
N GLU A 617 -3.97 -42.33 -18.52
CA GLU A 617 -4.47 -43.72 -18.57
C GLU A 617 -5.89 -43.82 -18.00
N GLN A 618 -6.14 -43.16 -16.86
CA GLN A 618 -7.43 -43.15 -16.19
C GLN A 618 -8.41 -42.12 -16.76
N GLN A 619 -7.96 -41.30 -17.73
CA GLN A 619 -8.71 -40.16 -18.27
C GLN A 619 -9.33 -39.29 -17.16
N ARG A 620 -8.56 -39.00 -16.11
CA ARG A 620 -9.02 -38.27 -14.92
C ARG A 620 -8.15 -37.07 -14.66
N MET A 621 -8.80 -35.94 -14.36
CA MET A 621 -8.14 -34.69 -13.97
C MET A 621 -8.60 -34.30 -12.57
N ILE A 622 -7.66 -34.17 -11.64
CA ILE A 622 -7.91 -33.88 -10.22
C ILE A 622 -7.30 -32.53 -9.90
N LYS A 623 -8.05 -31.67 -9.21
CA LYS A 623 -7.50 -30.45 -8.63
C LYS A 623 -6.79 -30.79 -7.32
N CYS A 624 -5.47 -30.57 -7.27
CA CYS A 624 -4.62 -30.98 -6.15
C CYS A 624 -4.74 -30.03 -4.97
N ASP A 625 -4.31 -28.79 -5.14
CA ASP A 625 -4.31 -27.77 -4.09
C ASP A 625 -4.68 -26.39 -4.67
N LYS A 626 -5.06 -25.47 -3.79
CA LYS A 626 -5.28 -24.07 -4.10
C LYS A 626 -4.07 -23.25 -3.66
N TYR A 627 -3.48 -22.56 -4.62
CA TYR A 627 -2.40 -21.61 -4.40
C TYR A 627 -2.94 -20.18 -4.50
N HIS A 628 -2.15 -19.21 -4.05
CA HIS A 628 -2.53 -17.80 -4.20
C HIS A 628 -2.24 -17.30 -5.61
N HIS A 629 -0.95 -17.25 -5.97
CA HIS A 629 -0.44 -16.99 -7.33
C HIS A 629 0.81 -17.84 -7.54
N ILE A 630 0.76 -18.84 -8.43
CA ILE A 630 1.87 -19.73 -8.78
C ILE A 630 2.79 -18.97 -9.74
N ILE A 631 4.00 -18.67 -9.27
CA ILE A 631 5.02 -17.95 -10.04
C ILE A 631 5.82 -18.89 -10.92
N ALA A 632 6.28 -19.99 -10.34
CA ALA A 632 7.11 -20.99 -11.01
C ALA A 632 6.81 -22.37 -10.43
N MET A 633 6.83 -23.37 -11.31
CA MET A 633 6.68 -24.79 -11.03
C MET A 633 7.71 -25.53 -11.87
N ALA A 634 8.56 -26.33 -11.23
CA ALA A 634 9.60 -27.10 -11.91
C ALA A 634 9.86 -28.43 -11.21
N ASN A 635 10.20 -29.43 -12.01
CA ASN A 635 10.81 -30.68 -11.55
C ASN A 635 12.26 -30.42 -11.14
N ILE A 636 12.71 -31.02 -10.04
CA ILE A 636 14.13 -31.04 -9.67
C ILE A 636 14.80 -32.15 -10.50
N GLN A 637 15.71 -31.79 -11.41
CA GLN A 637 16.46 -32.76 -12.21
C GLN A 637 17.77 -33.13 -11.51
N HIS A 638 17.88 -34.32 -10.93
CA HIS A 638 19.13 -34.83 -10.37
C HIS A 638 20.19 -35.01 -11.47
N GLN A 639 21.22 -34.16 -11.47
CA GLN A 639 22.37 -34.32 -12.37
C GLN A 639 23.23 -35.50 -11.88
N THR A 640 23.15 -36.66 -12.54
CA THR A 640 24.09 -37.76 -12.27
C THR A 640 25.44 -37.44 -12.91
N ARG A 641 26.47 -37.18 -12.09
CA ARG A 641 27.85 -37.13 -12.59
C ARG A 641 28.28 -38.54 -13.00
N LYS A 642 28.49 -38.75 -14.30
CA LYS A 642 29.29 -39.89 -14.78
C LYS A 642 30.74 -39.67 -14.32
N CYS A 643 31.18 -40.41 -13.30
CA CYS A 643 32.59 -40.55 -13.01
C CYS A 643 33.31 -41.15 -14.23
N PRO A 644 34.50 -40.67 -14.61
CA PRO A 644 35.28 -41.28 -15.67
C PRO A 644 35.77 -42.66 -15.20
N ASP A 645 35.49 -43.69 -15.99
CA ASP A 645 35.93 -45.07 -15.78
C ASP A 645 37.45 -45.14 -15.62
N ASN A 646 37.92 -45.26 -14.39
CA ASN A 646 39.25 -45.78 -14.12
C ASN A 646 39.15 -47.30 -14.16
N ASN A 647 39.48 -47.86 -15.33
CA ASN A 647 39.82 -49.27 -15.48
C ASN A 647 40.95 -49.61 -14.50
N ASN A 648 40.66 -50.43 -13.51
CA ASN A 648 41.60 -51.42 -12.97
C ASN A 648 40.80 -52.60 -12.41
N ASP A 649 41.15 -53.76 -12.94
CA ASP A 649 40.69 -55.08 -12.55
C ASP A 649 40.84 -55.31 -11.04
N ASP A 650 39.81 -55.90 -10.41
CA ASP A 650 40.01 -57.12 -9.63
C ASP A 650 38.67 -57.78 -9.27
N ASP A 651 38.55 -59.02 -9.70
CA ASP A 651 37.50 -59.98 -9.36
C ASP A 651 37.39 -60.16 -7.84
N ASN A 652 36.21 -59.92 -7.27
CA ASN A 652 35.68 -60.82 -6.24
C ASN A 652 34.17 -60.70 -6.01
N LYS A 653 33.58 -61.89 -5.91
CA LYS A 653 32.15 -62.20 -5.77
C LYS A 653 31.49 -61.55 -4.55
N SER A 654 30.45 -60.77 -4.79
CA SER A 654 29.22 -60.85 -4.00
C SER A 654 28.03 -60.52 -4.90
N LYS A 655 27.22 -61.54 -5.22
CA LYS A 655 25.86 -61.36 -5.74
C LYS A 655 25.04 -60.71 -4.63
N ILE A 656 25.01 -59.39 -4.62
CA ILE A 656 23.91 -58.63 -4.04
C ILE A 656 22.95 -58.41 -5.21
N ASN A 657 21.71 -58.84 -5.04
CA ASN A 657 20.62 -58.44 -5.91
C ASN A 657 20.48 -56.92 -5.78
N ASN A 658 21.11 -56.17 -6.68
CA ASN A 658 20.68 -54.81 -6.98
C ASN A 658 19.47 -54.95 -7.91
N ASP A 659 18.34 -55.31 -7.33
CA ASP A 659 17.11 -54.63 -7.70
C ASP A 659 17.24 -53.24 -7.04
N ASP A 660 18.06 -52.38 -7.63
CA ASP A 660 18.07 -50.95 -7.30
C ASP A 660 16.72 -50.44 -7.82
N ASP A 661 15.71 -50.53 -6.95
CA ASP A 661 14.60 -49.60 -6.92
C ASP A 661 15.23 -48.21 -6.79
N ASP A 662 15.60 -47.62 -7.94
CA ASP A 662 15.84 -46.19 -8.10
C ASP A 662 14.50 -45.51 -7.76
N ASP A 663 14.25 -45.34 -6.46
CA ASP A 663 13.26 -44.43 -5.90
C ASP A 663 13.71 -42.99 -6.22
N ASP A 664 13.68 -42.64 -7.51
CA ASP A 664 13.68 -41.27 -7.99
C ASP A 664 12.35 -40.66 -7.52
N ASP A 665 12.29 -40.24 -6.25
CA ASP A 665 11.19 -39.44 -5.73
C ASP A 665 11.26 -38.08 -6.44
N ASP A 666 10.40 -37.91 -7.45
CA ASP A 666 10.28 -36.66 -8.21
C ASP A 666 9.84 -35.52 -7.28
N ASP A 667 10.80 -34.81 -6.69
CA ASP A 667 10.55 -33.59 -5.93
C ASP A 667 10.07 -32.48 -6.86
N LEU A 668 8.94 -31.86 -6.51
CA LEU A 668 8.39 -30.72 -7.23
C LEU A 668 8.58 -29.44 -6.43
N VAL A 669 9.10 -28.39 -7.08
CA VAL A 669 9.17 -27.06 -6.47
C VAL A 669 8.05 -26.18 -6.98
N ILE A 670 7.33 -25.53 -6.07
CA ILE A 670 6.30 -24.54 -6.38
C ILE A 670 6.60 -23.24 -5.62
N ILE A 671 6.85 -22.17 -6.37
CA ILE A 671 7.01 -20.82 -5.84
C ILE A 671 5.66 -20.12 -5.96
N GLU A 672 5.13 -19.64 -4.83
CA GLU A 672 3.91 -18.82 -4.81
C GLU A 672 4.12 -17.46 -4.16
N VAL A 673 3.31 -16.50 -4.59
CA VAL A 673 3.21 -15.17 -3.99
C VAL A 673 1.79 -14.97 -3.48
N THR A 674 1.65 -14.54 -2.22
CA THR A 674 0.34 -14.26 -1.64
C THR A 674 -0.05 -12.80 -1.86
N ASN A 675 -1.34 -12.49 -1.93
CA ASN A 675 -1.81 -11.11 -2.01
C ASN A 675 -1.30 -10.25 -0.83
N GLN A 676 -1.13 -10.85 0.36
CA GLN A 676 -0.55 -10.18 1.52
C GLN A 676 0.91 -9.79 1.30
N MET A 677 1.71 -10.65 0.65
CA MET A 677 3.09 -10.33 0.27
C MET A 677 3.15 -9.17 -0.73
N ILE A 678 2.28 -9.20 -1.75
CA ILE A 678 2.17 -8.09 -2.70
C ILE A 678 1.81 -6.81 -1.92
N MET A 679 0.76 -6.82 -1.11
CA MET A 679 0.35 -5.68 -0.29
C MET A 679 1.44 -5.13 0.62
N ALA A 680 2.25 -5.99 1.25
CA ALA A 680 3.33 -5.57 2.13
C ALA A 680 4.43 -4.78 1.40
N THR A 681 4.57 -4.95 0.09
CA THR A 681 5.54 -4.20 -0.73
C THR A 681 5.01 -2.90 -1.29
N LEU A 682 3.68 -2.77 -1.37
CA LEU A 682 3.00 -1.60 -1.92
C LEU A 682 3.07 -0.41 -0.94
N PRO A 683 3.02 0.83 -1.46
CA PRO A 683 2.83 1.99 -0.60
C PRO A 683 1.50 1.85 0.15
N PRO A 684 1.39 2.43 1.36
CA PRO A 684 0.14 2.40 2.09
C PRO A 684 -0.96 3.01 1.22
N LEU A 685 -2.06 2.28 1.07
CA LEU A 685 -3.29 2.72 0.42
C LEU A 685 -3.65 4.16 0.86
N VAL A 686 -4.05 5.03 -0.05
CA VAL A 686 -4.36 6.44 0.27
C VAL A 686 -5.51 6.59 1.27
N LEU A 687 -6.39 5.58 1.40
CA LEU A 687 -7.35 5.52 2.50
C LEU A 687 -6.69 5.48 3.90
N LEU A 688 -5.40 5.09 4.01
CA LEU A 688 -4.57 5.18 5.22
C LEU A 688 -3.83 6.52 5.37
N LEU A 689 -3.77 7.36 4.32
CA LEU A 689 -2.96 8.61 4.28
C LEU A 689 -3.81 9.88 4.31
N ASN A 690 -4.97 9.89 3.66
CA ASN A 690 -5.92 11.01 3.72
C ASN A 690 -6.96 10.72 4.80
N GLY A 691 -6.68 11.14 6.04
CA GLY A 691 -7.66 11.68 7.02
C GLY A 691 -9.05 11.03 7.19
N THR A 692 -9.28 9.81 6.70
CA THR A 692 -10.40 8.96 7.09
C THR A 692 -9.76 7.87 7.91
N SER A 693 -10.00 7.95 9.21
CA SER A 693 -9.77 6.88 10.17
C SER A 693 -9.80 5.52 9.47
N ASN A 694 -8.63 4.87 9.43
CA ASN A 694 -8.55 3.49 9.03
C ASN A 694 -9.54 2.72 9.91
N LYS A 695 -10.60 2.19 9.30
CA LYS A 695 -11.03 0.85 9.69
C LYS A 695 -9.94 -0.10 9.22
N CYS A 696 -8.82 -0.09 9.96
CA CYS A 696 -8.04 -1.28 10.24
C CYS A 696 -9.04 -2.38 10.63
N GLU A 697 -8.69 -3.64 10.45
CA GLU A 697 -9.29 -4.70 11.26
C GLU A 697 -9.40 -4.14 12.69
N THR A 698 -10.62 -3.92 13.16
CA THR A 698 -10.86 -3.03 14.29
C THR A 698 -10.24 -3.68 15.50
N MET A 699 -9.06 -3.19 15.88
CA MET A 699 -8.38 -3.61 17.09
C MET A 699 -9.27 -3.16 18.24
N LYS A 700 -10.07 -4.10 18.74
CA LYS A 700 -10.83 -3.93 19.97
C LYS A 700 -9.84 -4.00 21.11
N ILE A 701 -9.76 -2.92 21.86
CA ILE A 701 -8.90 -2.83 23.03
C ILE A 701 -9.79 -2.84 24.26
N SER A 702 -9.33 -3.54 25.29
CA SER A 702 -9.97 -3.51 26.59
C SER A 702 -9.85 -2.10 27.18
N VAL A 703 -10.96 -1.54 27.66
CA VAL A 703 -10.98 -0.25 28.36
C VAL A 703 -9.98 -0.25 29.52
N HIS A 704 -9.83 -1.40 30.19
CA HIS A 704 -8.88 -1.59 31.27
C HIS A 704 -7.43 -1.46 30.79
N GLU A 705 -7.09 -2.09 29.66
CA GLU A 705 -5.74 -2.02 29.10
C GLU A 705 -5.38 -0.59 28.67
N LEU A 706 -6.32 0.10 28.02
CA LEU A 706 -6.14 1.51 27.64
C LEU A 706 -6.01 2.43 28.86
N LEU A 707 -6.85 2.25 29.88
CA LEU A 707 -6.78 3.04 31.11
C LEU A 707 -5.45 2.82 31.85
N LYS A 708 -4.97 1.57 31.93
CA LYS A 708 -3.69 1.24 32.56
C LYS A 708 -2.53 1.97 31.86
N GLU A 709 -2.48 1.91 30.54
CA GLU A 709 -1.45 2.60 29.75
C GLU A 709 -1.53 4.12 29.90
N LEU A 710 -2.74 4.70 29.93
CA LEU A 710 -2.92 6.14 30.17
C LEU A 710 -2.48 6.58 31.57
N ILE A 711 -2.71 5.76 32.60
CA ILE A 711 -2.20 6.01 33.95
C ILE A 711 -0.67 5.99 33.96
N GLU A 712 -0.05 5.03 33.28
CA GLU A 712 1.41 4.98 33.16
C GLU A 712 1.98 6.20 32.43
N VAL A 713 1.36 6.62 31.33
CA VAL A 713 1.72 7.84 30.61
C VAL A 713 1.59 9.05 31.53
N ALA A 714 0.51 9.16 32.30
CA ALA A 714 0.28 10.28 33.20
C ALA A 714 1.29 10.33 34.36
N GLU A 715 1.66 9.19 34.95
CA GLU A 715 2.70 9.09 35.98
C GLU A 715 4.09 9.47 35.45
N LYS A 716 4.46 8.96 34.27
CA LYS A 716 5.71 9.35 33.61
C LYS A 716 5.75 10.84 33.28
N SER A 717 4.61 11.40 32.88
CA SER A 717 4.49 12.84 32.64
C SER A 717 4.73 13.67 33.90
N ALA A 718 4.25 13.20 35.04
CA ALA A 718 4.49 13.82 36.33
C ALA A 718 5.97 13.74 36.75
N GLU A 719 6.61 12.60 36.49
CA GLU A 719 8.05 12.42 36.76
C GLU A 719 8.91 13.32 35.87
N ILE A 720 8.62 13.37 34.56
CA ILE A 720 9.26 14.32 33.62
C ILE A 720 9.06 15.75 34.10
N SER A 721 7.85 16.13 34.51
CA SER A 721 7.54 17.47 35.02
C SER A 721 8.40 17.83 36.24
N ARG A 722 8.62 16.88 37.17
CA ARG A 722 9.48 17.07 38.34
C ARG A 722 10.95 17.15 37.98
N ILE A 723 11.45 16.27 37.11
CA ILE A 723 12.86 16.26 36.66
C ILE A 723 13.20 17.56 35.92
N CYS A 724 12.36 17.99 34.98
CA CYS A 724 12.59 19.22 34.24
C CYS A 724 12.53 20.46 35.14
N ARG A 725 11.73 20.42 36.21
CA ARG A 725 11.59 21.56 37.13
C ARG A 725 12.68 21.64 38.19
N ASP A 726 13.38 20.54 38.45
CA ASP A 726 14.47 20.49 39.41
C ASP A 726 15.61 21.41 38.95
N ASP A 727 15.73 22.56 39.62
CA ASP A 727 16.66 23.63 39.22
C ASP A 727 18.00 23.55 39.96
N ASN A 728 18.31 22.40 40.58
CA ASN A 728 19.60 22.16 41.23
C ASN A 728 20.80 22.40 40.28
N ASP A 729 20.60 22.17 38.98
CA ASP A 729 21.62 22.33 37.93
C ASP A 729 21.51 23.67 37.15
N GLY A 730 20.57 24.55 37.49
CA GLY A 730 20.33 25.83 36.79
C GLY A 730 19.74 25.72 35.37
N LEU A 731 19.36 24.51 34.95
CA LEU A 731 18.90 24.19 33.60
C LEU A 731 17.47 24.63 33.30
N PHE A 732 16.63 24.88 34.32
CA PHE A 732 15.22 25.14 34.06
C PHE A 732 14.99 26.39 33.19
N ARG A 733 15.88 27.39 33.33
CA ARG A 733 15.82 28.63 32.53
C ARG A 733 16.00 28.36 31.04
N ILE A 734 16.92 27.49 30.65
CA ILE A 734 17.17 27.18 29.23
C ILE A 734 16.05 26.33 28.60
N LEU A 735 15.18 25.72 29.43
CA LEU A 735 14.06 24.88 29.03
C LEU A 735 12.73 25.64 28.83
N ILE A 736 12.76 26.97 28.83
CA ILE A 736 11.59 27.83 28.61
C ILE A 736 11.74 28.57 27.27
N GLN A 737 10.76 28.38 26.39
CA GLN A 737 10.66 29.07 25.11
C GLN A 737 9.46 30.02 25.11
N GLU A 738 9.67 31.27 24.71
CA GLU A 738 8.57 32.19 24.41
C GLU A 738 8.03 31.91 22.99
N LYS A 739 6.71 31.74 22.85
CA LYS A 739 6.03 31.54 21.57
C LYS A 739 6.02 32.89 20.82
N THR A 740 6.97 33.07 19.89
CA THR A 740 7.15 34.31 19.11
C THR A 740 6.40 34.32 17.78
N ASN A 741 6.12 33.15 17.20
CA ASN A 741 5.36 33.03 15.94
C ASN A 741 3.88 33.41 16.14
N ILE A 742 3.36 34.25 15.24
CA ILE A 742 1.96 34.72 15.23
C ILE A 742 0.98 33.53 15.17
N ASP A 743 1.38 32.41 14.54
CA ASP A 743 0.54 31.23 14.36
C ASP A 743 0.51 30.28 15.59
N SER A 744 1.46 30.39 16.52
CA SER A 744 1.54 29.55 17.72
C SER A 744 1.28 30.31 19.03
N LYS A 745 1.29 31.64 18.98
CA LYS A 745 1.12 32.51 20.14
C LYS A 745 -0.36 32.66 20.49
N ASN A 746 -0.74 32.32 21.72
CA ASN A 746 -2.08 32.57 22.22
C ASN A 746 -2.30 34.08 22.37
N PRO A 747 -3.27 34.68 21.66
CA PRO A 747 -3.48 36.13 21.60
C PRO A 747 -3.89 36.74 22.95
N ARG A 748 -4.24 35.90 23.94
CA ARG A 748 -4.61 36.32 25.30
C ARG A 748 -3.43 36.78 26.14
N PHE A 749 -2.23 36.25 25.91
CA PHE A 749 -1.05 36.49 26.75
C PHE A 749 -0.10 37.49 26.08
N GLN A 750 0.38 38.47 26.86
CA GLN A 750 1.38 39.43 26.40
C GLN A 750 2.69 38.70 26.04
N HIS A 751 3.05 37.72 26.87
CA HIS A 751 4.13 36.75 26.67
C HIS A 751 3.54 35.35 26.88
N ASP A 752 3.60 34.50 25.86
CA ASP A 752 3.09 33.12 25.88
C ASP A 752 4.26 32.15 25.85
N TYR A 753 4.27 31.14 26.70
CA TYR A 753 5.45 30.29 26.92
C TYR A 753 5.09 28.82 26.77
N LYS A 754 6.03 28.04 26.24
CA LYS A 754 6.05 26.58 26.36
C LYS A 754 7.34 26.13 27.00
N THR A 755 7.30 24.98 27.67
CA THR A 755 8.49 24.36 28.24
C THR A 755 8.92 23.14 27.45
N PHE A 756 10.18 22.76 27.59
CA PHE A 756 10.67 21.48 27.05
C PHE A 756 9.86 20.30 27.59
N ALA A 757 9.39 20.37 28.84
CA ALA A 757 8.54 19.36 29.44
C ALA A 757 7.20 19.22 28.71
N ASP A 758 6.58 20.31 28.23
CA ASP A 758 5.35 20.26 27.47
C ASP A 758 5.50 19.44 26.17
N VAL A 759 6.54 19.76 25.39
CA VAL A 759 6.82 19.09 24.12
C VAL A 759 7.22 17.63 24.37
N LEU A 760 8.05 17.38 25.38
CA LEU A 760 8.54 16.05 25.71
C LEU A 760 7.42 15.12 26.18
N ILE A 761 6.53 15.59 27.05
CA ILE A 761 5.39 14.82 27.55
C ILE A 761 4.46 14.41 26.41
N GLN A 762 4.18 15.33 25.48
CA GLN A 762 3.30 15.02 24.36
C GLN A 762 3.91 13.99 23.40
N GLU A 763 5.20 14.13 23.06
CA GLU A 763 5.88 13.16 22.20
C GLU A 763 6.12 11.81 22.90
N MET A 764 6.34 11.80 24.23
CA MET A 764 6.42 10.58 25.04
C MET A 764 5.09 9.83 25.06
N ALA A 765 3.98 10.55 25.25
CA ALA A 765 2.64 9.97 25.20
C ALA A 765 2.37 9.33 23.83
N LYS A 766 2.71 10.02 22.73
CA LYS A 766 2.59 9.47 21.37
C LYS A 766 3.44 8.21 21.18
N PHE A 767 4.71 8.24 21.58
CA PHE A 767 5.61 7.10 21.46
C PHE A 767 5.11 5.87 22.23
N ARG A 768 4.73 6.05 23.49
CA ARG A 768 4.25 4.95 24.36
C ARG A 768 2.95 4.36 23.87
N LEU A 769 1.98 5.22 23.56
CA LEU A 769 0.68 4.77 23.09
C LEU A 769 0.76 4.12 21.70
N GLU A 770 1.64 4.57 20.81
CA GLU A 770 1.92 3.90 19.52
C GLU A 770 2.58 2.53 19.72
N ALA A 771 3.54 2.42 20.65
CA ALA A 771 4.22 1.17 20.93
C ALA A 771 3.27 0.11 21.49
N LYS A 772 2.26 0.52 22.27
CA LYS A 772 1.24 -0.36 22.85
C LYS A 772 0.04 -0.59 21.92
N PHE A 773 -0.37 0.44 21.18
CA PHE A 773 -1.52 0.46 20.27
C PHE A 773 -1.09 1.02 18.90
N PRO A 774 -0.63 0.16 17.97
CA PRO A 774 -0.10 0.59 16.68
C PRO A 774 -1.09 1.44 15.88
N GLY A 775 -0.63 2.58 15.37
CA GLY A 775 -1.41 3.57 14.63
C GLY A 775 -2.12 4.64 15.48
N PHE A 776 -2.09 4.52 16.82
CA PHE A 776 -2.83 5.43 17.71
C PHE A 776 -2.21 6.83 17.84
N SER A 777 -0.93 7.01 17.53
CA SER A 777 -0.24 8.32 17.57
C SER A 777 -0.92 9.41 16.76
N LYS A 778 -1.59 9.06 15.66
CA LYS A 778 -2.33 9.99 14.79
C LYS A 778 -3.63 10.51 15.40
N GLN A 779 -4.17 9.79 16.39
CA GLN A 779 -5.40 10.13 17.11
C GLN A 779 -5.10 10.87 18.43
N ILE A 780 -3.85 11.28 18.66
CA ILE A 780 -3.43 12.06 19.82
C ILE A 780 -3.27 13.52 19.41
N TYR A 781 -4.12 14.36 19.99
CA TYR A 781 -4.17 15.79 19.76
C TYR A 781 -3.72 16.54 21.02
N GLY A 782 -3.01 17.64 20.84
CA GLY A 782 -2.59 18.49 21.95
C GLY A 782 -2.21 19.90 21.50
N GLU A 783 -1.84 20.72 22.48
CA GLU A 783 -1.47 22.12 22.29
C GLU A 783 -0.13 22.26 21.54
N GLU A 784 0.83 21.36 21.79
CA GLU A 784 2.22 21.59 21.39
C GLU A 784 2.61 20.96 20.05
N SER A 785 3.49 21.64 19.33
CA SER A 785 4.24 21.05 18.22
C SER A 785 5.44 20.27 18.75
N ASN A 786 5.94 19.28 18.02
CA ASN A 786 7.18 18.55 18.34
C ASN A 786 8.47 19.39 18.22
N HIS A 787 8.37 20.69 17.93
CA HIS A 787 9.49 21.59 17.74
C HIS A 787 9.74 22.42 18.99
N PHE A 788 11.00 22.54 19.43
CA PHE A 788 11.40 23.30 20.61
C PHE A 788 12.74 24.01 20.36
N GLN A 789 12.81 25.28 20.75
CA GLN A 789 14.03 26.08 20.72
C GLN A 789 14.42 26.47 22.13
N ASN A 790 15.64 26.11 22.56
CA ASN A 790 16.15 26.47 23.88
C ASN A 790 16.65 27.93 23.92
N GLN A 791 16.91 28.48 25.12
CA GLN A 791 17.41 29.85 25.26
C GLN A 791 18.86 30.05 24.76
N LEU A 792 19.57 28.97 24.44
CA LEU A 792 20.90 29.01 23.82
C LEU A 792 20.82 29.15 22.28
N GLY A 793 19.60 29.11 21.70
CA GLY A 793 19.36 29.25 20.27
C GLY A 793 19.36 27.92 19.50
N HIS A 794 19.56 26.77 20.16
CA HIS A 794 19.44 25.46 19.54
C HIS A 794 17.97 25.17 19.22
N ASP A 795 17.71 24.88 17.95
CA ASP A 795 16.38 24.63 17.42
C ASP A 795 16.24 23.18 16.98
N ILE A 796 15.39 22.40 17.66
CA ILE A 796 15.36 20.93 17.54
C ILE A 796 13.92 20.43 17.47
N SER A 797 13.67 19.48 16.57
CA SER A 797 12.45 18.68 16.55
C SER A 797 12.63 17.42 17.39
N ILE A 798 11.89 17.35 18.50
CA ILE A 798 11.91 16.21 19.42
C ILE A 798 11.17 15.05 18.76
N GLN A 799 11.88 13.94 18.54
CA GLN A 799 11.32 12.68 18.07
C GLN A 799 11.84 11.56 18.96
N ILE A 800 10.94 10.84 19.62
CA ILE A 800 11.29 9.69 20.47
C ILE A 800 11.13 8.43 19.62
N GLY A 801 12.25 7.78 19.33
CA GLY A 801 12.29 6.52 18.58
C GLY A 801 12.51 5.30 19.48
N HIS A 802 12.64 4.11 18.88
CA HIS A 802 12.99 2.89 19.62
C HIS A 802 14.44 2.84 20.08
N ASP A 803 15.32 3.67 19.51
CA ASP A 803 16.73 3.75 19.89
C ASP A 803 16.94 4.71 21.05
N GLN A 804 17.23 4.15 22.23
CA GLN A 804 17.48 4.89 23.46
C GLN A 804 18.71 5.81 23.37
N GLN A 805 19.73 5.42 22.60
CA GLN A 805 20.99 6.15 22.50
C GLN A 805 20.82 7.45 21.71
N ILE A 806 20.05 7.42 20.61
CA ILE A 806 19.74 8.62 19.82
C ILE A 806 18.96 9.63 20.67
N THR A 807 17.96 9.18 21.42
CA THR A 807 17.17 10.04 22.32
C THR A 807 18.07 10.66 23.41
N TYR A 808 19.02 9.89 23.94
CA TYR A 808 19.99 10.36 24.92
C TYR A 808 20.91 11.45 24.38
N GLU A 809 21.46 11.27 23.17
CA GLU A 809 22.34 12.24 22.52
C GLU A 809 21.59 13.55 22.22
N MET A 810 20.35 13.45 21.73
CA MET A 810 19.48 14.61 21.49
C MET A 810 19.21 15.39 22.79
N PHE A 811 18.85 14.72 23.89
CA PHE A 811 18.62 15.41 25.16
C PHE A 811 19.89 16.04 25.72
N THR A 812 21.04 15.37 25.54
CA THR A 812 22.34 15.90 25.96
C THR A 812 22.64 17.21 25.22
N GLN A 813 22.31 17.32 23.93
CA GLN A 813 22.49 18.57 23.17
C GLN A 813 21.51 19.69 23.60
N ILE A 814 20.26 19.35 23.92
CA ILE A 814 19.24 20.33 24.36
C ILE A 814 19.56 20.87 25.76
N LEU A 815 20.03 19.99 26.65
CA LEU A 815 20.30 20.25 28.07
C LEU A 815 21.75 20.69 28.34
N ASP A 816 22.37 21.38 27.38
CA ASP A 816 23.74 21.94 27.50
C ASP A 816 24.78 20.91 27.98
N TYR A 817 24.76 19.73 27.37
CA TYR A 817 25.62 18.60 27.69
C TYR A 817 25.48 18.03 29.11
N ASN A 818 24.38 18.32 29.83
CA ASN A 818 24.09 17.70 31.12
C ASN A 818 23.69 16.23 30.95
N THR A 819 24.68 15.35 31.11
CA THR A 819 24.52 13.90 30.97
C THR A 819 23.70 13.26 32.10
N SER A 820 23.61 13.89 33.27
CA SER A 820 22.89 13.36 34.44
C SER A 820 21.38 13.46 34.24
N VAL A 821 20.87 14.66 33.92
CA VAL A 821 19.45 14.92 33.67
C VAL A 821 18.98 14.20 32.41
N SER A 822 19.79 14.23 31.34
CA SER A 822 19.50 13.50 30.09
C SER A 822 19.30 12.01 30.34
N ARG A 823 20.15 11.39 31.17
CA ARG A 823 20.02 9.96 31.51
C ARG A 823 18.76 9.68 32.33
N LYS A 824 18.41 10.54 33.29
CA LYS A 824 17.17 10.42 34.08
C LYS A 824 15.93 10.48 33.18
N LEU A 825 15.85 11.45 32.27
CA LEU A 825 14.70 11.60 31.36
C LEU A 825 14.55 10.40 30.42
N VAL A 826 15.66 9.93 29.83
CA VAL A 826 15.66 8.73 29.00
C VAL A 826 15.22 7.51 29.82
N GLN A 827 15.74 7.33 31.03
CA GLN A 827 15.35 6.23 31.90
C GLN A 827 13.85 6.23 32.20
N VAL A 828 13.25 7.40 32.45
CA VAL A 828 11.80 7.53 32.68
C VAL A 828 11.00 7.16 31.43
N ILE A 829 11.42 7.56 30.23
CA ILE A 829 10.71 7.24 28.98
C ILE A 829 10.69 5.74 28.71
N TYR A 830 11.84 5.08 28.82
CA TYR A 830 12.02 3.68 28.42
C TYR A 830 11.87 2.65 29.57
N SER A 831 11.65 3.07 30.82
CA SER A 831 11.42 2.15 31.94
C SER A 831 10.16 1.28 31.75
N SER A 832 10.23 0.01 32.14
CA SER A 832 9.08 -0.91 32.16
C SER A 832 8.05 -0.50 33.23
N SER A 833 6.79 -0.87 33.02
CA SER A 833 5.64 -0.60 33.89
C SER A 833 5.91 -0.79 35.39
N SER A 834 5.53 0.18 36.21
CA SER A 834 5.66 0.13 37.67
C SER A 834 4.67 -0.86 38.30
N SER A 835 5.07 -1.59 39.35
CA SER A 835 4.25 -2.56 40.09
C SER A 835 2.97 -1.96 40.72
N THR A 836 2.90 -0.64 40.90
CA THR A 836 1.77 0.09 41.49
C THR A 836 0.49 0.00 40.65
N THR A 837 0.59 -0.21 39.32
CA THR A 837 -0.58 -0.29 38.42
C THR A 837 -1.28 -1.65 38.39
N ASN A 838 -0.70 -2.68 39.03
CA ASN A 838 -1.25 -4.05 38.97
C ASN A 838 -2.42 -4.29 39.93
N ASN A 839 -2.71 -3.36 40.86
CA ASN A 839 -3.78 -3.51 41.86
C ASN A 839 -5.04 -2.65 41.56
N ILE A 840 -5.12 -2.02 40.38
CA ILE A 840 -6.07 -0.91 40.15
C ILE A 840 -7.49 -1.39 39.79
N VAL A 841 -7.68 -2.63 39.32
CA VAL A 841 -9.01 -3.15 38.93
C VAL A 841 -9.07 -4.65 39.22
N ASN A 842 -10.13 -5.11 39.91
CA ASN A 842 -10.38 -6.54 40.09
C ASN A 842 -10.64 -7.20 38.72
N ASP A 843 -9.93 -8.29 38.42
CA ASP A 843 -9.91 -9.06 37.15
C ASP A 843 -11.27 -9.62 36.64
N ASN A 844 -12.41 -9.21 37.21
CA ASN A 844 -13.73 -9.77 36.88
C ASN A 844 -14.55 -8.95 35.85
N ASP A 845 -14.05 -7.82 35.34
CA ASP A 845 -14.80 -6.89 34.48
C ASP A 845 -14.23 -6.75 33.04
N ASP A 846 -13.67 -7.84 32.49
CA ASP A 846 -13.06 -7.92 31.14
C ASP A 846 -14.04 -7.73 29.95
N SER A 847 -15.27 -7.29 30.17
CA SER A 847 -16.33 -7.33 29.14
C SER A 847 -16.45 -6.09 28.25
N ILE A 848 -15.86 -4.94 28.63
CA ILE A 848 -16.02 -3.68 27.88
C ILE A 848 -14.82 -3.46 26.94
N SER A 849 -15.08 -3.54 25.64
CA SER A 849 -14.09 -3.31 24.58
C SER A 849 -14.52 -2.16 23.68
N ILE A 850 -13.55 -1.34 23.27
CA ILE A 850 -13.78 -0.19 22.39
C ILE A 850 -12.90 -0.34 21.15
N GLU A 851 -13.43 0.10 20.00
CA GLU A 851 -12.67 0.12 18.75
C GLU A 851 -11.67 1.28 18.76
N LEU A 852 -10.38 0.99 18.54
CA LEU A 852 -9.31 2.01 18.51
C LEU A 852 -9.60 3.13 17.51
N SER A 853 -10.23 2.81 16.38
CA SER A 853 -10.60 3.78 15.33
C SER A 853 -11.68 4.77 15.76
N ASP A 854 -12.48 4.41 16.78
CA ASP A 854 -13.62 5.20 17.23
C ASP A 854 -13.24 6.16 18.38
N ILE A 855 -11.99 6.13 18.85
CA ILE A 855 -11.52 6.97 19.95
C ILE A 855 -10.34 7.86 19.57
N ALA A 856 -10.22 9.00 20.24
CA ALA A 856 -9.07 9.89 20.13
C ALA A 856 -8.75 10.52 21.49
N VAL A 857 -7.53 11.04 21.64
CA VAL A 857 -7.02 11.60 22.90
C VAL A 857 -6.74 13.09 22.74
N TRP A 858 -7.28 13.91 23.63
CA TRP A 858 -6.83 15.29 23.86
C TRP A 858 -5.87 15.31 25.06
N ILE A 859 -4.69 15.91 24.87
CA ILE A 859 -3.64 16.03 25.88
C ILE A 859 -3.33 17.51 26.15
N ASP A 860 -3.34 17.88 27.42
CA ASP A 860 -2.67 19.08 27.93
C ASP A 860 -1.46 18.65 28.78
N PRO A 861 -0.23 18.73 28.22
CA PRO A 861 0.97 18.26 28.90
C PRO A 861 1.21 18.92 30.26
N ILE A 862 1.04 20.24 30.37
CA ILE A 862 1.19 21.02 31.61
C ILE A 862 0.15 22.15 31.64
N ASP A 863 -1.03 21.85 32.20
CA ASP A 863 -2.00 22.88 32.58
C ASP A 863 -1.38 23.78 33.66
N SER A 864 -1.60 25.09 33.53
CA SER A 864 -0.94 26.13 34.33
C SER A 864 0.56 26.28 34.07
N THR A 865 1.02 26.26 32.82
CA THR A 865 2.43 26.52 32.44
C THR A 865 3.02 27.74 33.13
N SER A 866 2.25 28.82 33.30
CA SER A 866 2.70 30.03 34.00
C SER A 866 3.02 29.81 35.49
N GLU A 867 2.30 28.93 36.18
CA GLU A 867 2.57 28.59 37.59
C GLU A 867 3.70 27.56 37.70
N TYR A 868 3.82 26.65 36.72
CA TYR A 868 4.95 25.74 36.57
C TYR A 868 6.27 26.52 36.41
N ILE A 869 6.29 27.53 35.54
CA ILE A 869 7.45 28.43 35.33
C ILE A 869 7.80 29.18 36.62
N LYS A 870 6.81 29.81 37.28
CA LYS A 870 7.05 30.54 38.54
C LYS A 870 7.60 29.66 39.66
N GLY A 871 7.19 28.39 39.72
CA GLY A 871 7.68 27.41 40.71
C GLY A 871 7.40 27.73 42.17
N GLN A 872 6.46 28.62 42.45
CA GLN A 872 6.15 29.01 43.83
C GLN A 872 5.43 27.86 44.55
N TRP A 873 5.93 27.51 45.74
CA TRP A 873 5.26 26.58 46.64
C TRP A 873 4.61 27.37 47.78
N ASN A 874 3.28 27.33 47.85
CA ASN A 874 2.52 28.04 48.87
C ASN A 874 2.26 27.13 50.06
N ASN A 875 2.95 27.35 51.18
CA ASN A 875 2.72 26.67 52.48
C ASN A 875 1.43 27.15 53.18
N LEU A 876 0.32 27.25 52.45
CA LEU A 876 -0.98 27.59 53.03
C LEU A 876 -1.56 26.32 53.67
N CYS A 877 -1.16 26.04 54.90
CA CYS A 877 -1.54 24.82 55.64
C CYS A 877 -3.03 24.74 56.03
N ASP A 878 -3.82 25.82 55.87
CA ASP A 878 -5.18 25.91 56.43
C ASP A 878 -6.32 26.21 55.43
N THR A 879 -6.07 26.24 54.12
CA THR A 879 -7.12 26.45 53.11
C THR A 879 -7.35 25.20 52.27
N THR A 880 -8.60 24.72 52.21
CA THR A 880 -9.02 23.56 51.40
C THR A 880 -8.76 23.72 49.88
N LEU A 881 -8.66 24.96 49.41
CA LEU A 881 -8.39 25.38 48.03
C LEU A 881 -7.12 26.25 47.98
N ILE A 882 -6.18 25.86 47.12
CA ILE A 882 -4.93 26.59 46.90
C ILE A 882 -5.05 27.37 45.60
N PRO A 883 -4.94 28.71 45.60
CA PRO A 883 -5.29 29.52 44.43
C PRO A 883 -4.19 29.63 43.36
N LYS A 884 -2.91 29.45 43.73
CA LYS A 884 -1.74 29.62 42.86
C LYS A 884 -0.57 28.75 43.32
N GLY A 885 0.46 28.61 42.49
CA GLY A 885 1.67 27.84 42.76
C GLY A 885 1.70 26.47 42.08
N LEU A 886 2.75 25.69 42.35
CA LEU A 886 2.98 24.37 41.74
C LEU A 886 1.84 23.38 41.97
N HIS A 887 1.09 23.52 43.06
CA HIS A 887 -0.12 22.72 43.29
C HIS A 887 -1.18 22.87 42.19
N CYS A 888 -1.19 23.97 41.44
CA CYS A 888 -2.18 24.16 40.37
C CYS A 888 -1.78 23.47 39.06
N VAL A 889 -0.59 22.85 38.99
CA VAL A 889 -0.10 22.21 37.77
C VAL A 889 -0.72 20.81 37.63
N THR A 890 -1.26 20.51 36.46
CA THR A 890 -1.82 19.19 36.13
C THR A 890 -1.43 18.75 34.72
N CYS A 891 -1.28 17.44 34.51
CA CYS A 891 -1.15 16.81 33.19
C CYS A 891 -2.48 16.11 32.86
N LEU A 892 -3.10 16.45 31.72
CA LEU A 892 -4.45 16.00 31.38
C LEU A 892 -4.42 15.08 30.16
N PHE A 893 -5.06 13.91 30.28
CA PHE A 893 -5.22 12.94 29.20
C PHE A 893 -6.69 12.54 29.10
N GLY A 894 -7.38 13.03 28.07
CA GLY A 894 -8.81 12.79 27.87
C GLY A 894 -9.10 12.02 26.58
N VAL A 895 -9.69 10.84 26.70
CA VAL A 895 -10.20 10.04 25.58
C VAL A 895 -11.64 10.41 25.29
N PHE A 896 -11.99 10.59 24.03
CA PHE A 896 -13.37 10.83 23.59
C PHE A 896 -13.75 9.94 22.39
N ASP A 897 -15.05 9.69 22.23
CA ASP A 897 -15.64 9.01 21.07
C ASP A 897 -15.62 9.96 19.88
N THR A 898 -14.90 9.61 18.82
CA THR A 898 -14.78 10.40 17.58
C THR A 898 -16.12 10.58 16.85
N ARG A 899 -17.06 9.65 17.02
CA ARG A 899 -18.38 9.69 16.35
C ARG A 899 -19.36 10.59 17.07
N SER A 900 -19.44 10.45 18.40
CA SER A 900 -20.41 11.17 19.23
C SER A 900 -19.85 12.42 19.90
N GLY A 901 -18.52 12.59 19.88
CA GLY A 901 -17.79 13.63 20.60
C GLY A 901 -17.87 13.52 22.12
N THR A 902 -18.36 12.40 22.67
CA THR A 902 -18.50 12.22 24.12
C THR A 902 -17.15 11.93 24.78
N PRO A 903 -16.81 12.58 25.91
CA PRO A 903 -15.65 12.16 26.69
C PRO A 903 -15.93 10.82 27.36
N ILE A 904 -14.99 9.89 27.24
CA ILE A 904 -15.14 8.49 27.63
C ILE A 904 -14.25 8.15 28.84
N ILE A 905 -12.94 8.42 28.74
CA ILE A 905 -11.94 8.11 29.77
C ILE A 905 -11.14 9.38 30.06
N GLY A 906 -10.87 9.67 31.32
CA GLY A 906 -10.04 10.80 31.71
C GLY A 906 -9.03 10.38 32.77
N VAL A 907 -7.78 10.81 32.58
CA VAL A 907 -6.71 10.71 33.58
C VAL A 907 -6.12 12.11 33.78
N CYS A 908 -6.09 12.56 35.03
CA CYS A 908 -5.47 13.80 35.44
C CYS A 908 -4.39 13.48 36.47
N ASN A 909 -3.14 13.82 36.18
CA ASN A 909 -2.06 13.79 37.15
C ASN A 909 -1.81 15.18 37.69
N GLN A 910 -1.57 15.29 38.99
CA GLN A 910 -1.11 16.49 39.67
C GLN A 910 0.32 16.24 40.13
N PRO A 911 1.36 16.68 39.37
CA PRO A 911 2.74 16.28 39.62
C PRO A 911 3.31 16.77 40.96
N PHE A 912 2.78 17.88 41.47
CA PHE A 912 3.20 18.55 42.71
C PHE A 912 2.05 18.58 43.72
N TYR A 913 1.63 17.40 44.19
CA TYR A 913 0.52 17.30 45.13
C TYR A 913 0.95 17.57 46.57
N ARG A 914 2.02 16.90 47.04
CA ARG A 914 2.61 17.08 48.37
C ARG A 914 4.11 17.30 48.24
N LYS A 915 4.68 18.08 49.16
CA LYS A 915 6.13 18.28 49.28
C LYS A 915 6.59 17.71 50.61
N TYR A 916 7.64 16.89 50.58
CA TYR A 916 8.25 16.33 51.77
C TYR A 916 9.34 17.25 52.34
N ASN A 917 9.76 16.96 53.57
CA ASN A 917 10.75 17.76 54.29
C ASN A 917 12.14 17.75 53.63
N ASP A 918 12.44 16.73 52.84
CA ASP A 918 13.67 16.60 52.05
C ASP A 918 13.65 17.44 50.75
N GLY A 919 12.55 18.15 50.49
CA GLY A 919 12.37 18.97 49.30
C GLY A 919 11.78 18.23 48.10
N SER A 920 11.62 16.90 48.18
CA SER A 920 11.03 16.08 47.11
C SER A 920 9.51 16.27 47.00
N TYR A 921 8.97 16.00 45.82
CA TYR A 921 7.55 16.16 45.51
C TYR A 921 6.89 14.80 45.26
N GLU A 922 5.72 14.61 45.87
CA GLU A 922 4.81 13.50 45.64
C GLU A 922 3.72 13.95 44.64
N GLY A 923 3.50 13.16 43.59
CA GLY A 923 2.39 13.35 42.67
C GLY A 923 1.13 12.59 43.13
N ARG A 924 0.00 12.88 42.49
CA ARG A 924 -1.19 12.00 42.56
C ARG A 924 -1.89 11.99 41.22
N TYR A 925 -2.65 10.93 40.92
CA TYR A 925 -3.49 10.87 39.74
C TYR A 925 -4.93 10.52 40.09
N ILE A 926 -5.85 11.08 39.31
CA ILE A 926 -7.28 10.84 39.40
C ILE A 926 -7.76 10.41 38.02
N TRP A 927 -8.54 9.34 37.96
CA TRP A 927 -9.11 8.83 36.73
C TRP A 927 -10.59 8.51 36.88
N GLY A 928 -11.29 8.54 35.76
CA GLY A 928 -12.69 8.16 35.68
C GLY A 928 -13.08 7.85 34.25
N TYR A 929 -14.02 6.91 34.07
CA TYR A 929 -14.61 6.61 32.78
C TYR A 929 -16.12 6.39 32.89
N ASN A 930 -16.81 6.68 31.78
CA ASN A 930 -18.24 6.45 31.60
C ASN A 930 -18.47 5.89 30.18
N ILE A 931 -18.72 4.58 30.09
CA ILE A 931 -18.93 3.84 28.84
C ILE A 931 -20.13 2.94 29.02
N ASP A 932 -21.09 2.96 28.08
CA ASP A 932 -22.27 2.09 28.11
C ASP A 932 -23.00 2.06 29.47
N HIS A 933 -23.11 3.24 30.11
CA HIS A 933 -23.68 3.45 31.44
C HIS A 933 -22.88 2.87 32.63
N VAL A 934 -21.71 2.27 32.37
CA VAL A 934 -20.77 1.83 33.41
C VAL A 934 -19.88 2.99 33.81
N CYS A 935 -20.03 3.45 35.05
CA CYS A 935 -19.27 4.54 35.63
C CYS A 935 -18.29 4.02 36.69
N ARG A 936 -16.98 4.24 36.50
CA ARG A 936 -15.93 3.91 37.47
C ARG A 936 -14.93 5.05 37.61
N ASN A 937 -14.34 5.19 38.79
CA ASN A 937 -13.32 6.18 39.10
C ASN A 937 -12.56 5.79 40.38
N ASN A 938 -11.43 6.45 40.62
CA ASN A 938 -10.64 6.30 41.85
C ASN A 938 -10.85 7.43 42.88
N ILE A 939 -11.99 8.14 42.81
CA ILE A 939 -12.29 9.24 43.73
C ILE A 939 -12.84 8.67 45.04
N ASP A 940 -12.14 8.94 46.14
CA ASP A 940 -12.58 8.52 47.46
C ASP A 940 -13.78 9.36 47.95
N ARG A 941 -14.97 8.73 47.93
CA ARG A 941 -16.24 9.32 48.37
C ARG A 941 -16.23 9.79 49.83
N SER A 942 -15.36 9.23 50.69
CA SER A 942 -15.27 9.62 52.11
C SER A 942 -14.62 10.99 52.33
N THR A 943 -13.82 11.47 51.37
CA THR A 943 -13.11 12.76 51.46
C THR A 943 -13.94 13.97 51.02
N ILE A 944 -15.17 13.74 50.58
CA ILE A 944 -16.00 14.73 49.90
C ILE A 944 -16.98 15.36 50.88
N LYS A 945 -16.90 16.69 51.03
CA LYS A 945 -17.87 17.44 51.83
C LYS A 945 -19.17 17.62 51.03
N PRO A 946 -20.36 17.52 51.67
CA PRO A 946 -21.65 17.58 50.97
C PRO A 946 -21.93 18.93 50.27
N GLN A 947 -21.36 20.03 50.77
CA GLN A 947 -21.50 21.37 50.20
C GLN A 947 -20.28 22.21 50.60
N SER A 948 -19.71 22.95 49.65
CA SER A 948 -18.60 23.87 49.90
C SER A 948 -19.04 25.34 49.94
N ASP A 949 -20.23 25.66 49.39
CA ASP A 949 -20.75 27.01 49.11
C ASP A 949 -19.74 27.90 48.35
N ILE A 950 -18.84 27.25 47.59
CA ILE A 950 -17.77 27.91 46.84
C ILE A 950 -18.00 27.69 45.35
N ILE A 951 -18.03 28.79 44.61
CA ILE A 951 -18.08 28.79 43.14
C ILE A 951 -16.76 29.31 42.59
N LEU A 952 -16.10 28.49 41.77
CA LEU A 952 -14.87 28.89 41.09
C LEU A 952 -15.21 29.76 39.89
N ILE A 953 -14.42 30.82 39.69
CA ILE A 953 -14.62 31.77 38.59
C ILE A 953 -13.36 31.96 37.75
N GLY A 954 -13.54 32.44 36.51
CA GLY A 954 -12.45 32.83 35.62
C GLY A 954 -11.64 34.05 36.11
N GLY A 955 -10.45 34.24 35.55
CA GLY A 955 -9.55 35.33 35.99
C GLY A 955 -9.98 36.73 35.56
N LYS A 956 -10.80 36.84 34.51
CA LYS A 956 -11.28 38.10 33.92
C LYS A 956 -12.82 38.13 33.84
N GLU A 957 -13.50 37.74 34.91
CA GLU A 957 -14.97 37.77 34.98
C GLU A 957 -15.51 39.16 35.35
N SER A 958 -16.70 39.51 34.86
CA SER A 958 -17.33 40.82 35.10
C SER A 958 -17.67 41.03 36.57
N ALA A 959 -17.57 42.27 37.05
CA ALA A 959 -17.88 42.63 38.42
C ALA A 959 -19.37 42.36 38.77
N GLU A 960 -20.26 42.54 37.81
CA GLU A 960 -21.69 42.25 37.93
C GLU A 960 -21.95 40.76 38.22
N LEU A 961 -21.36 39.86 37.44
CA LEU A 961 -21.50 38.42 37.63
C LEU A 961 -20.93 37.96 38.98
N LYS A 962 -19.77 38.50 39.38
CA LYS A 962 -19.19 38.23 40.71
C LYS A 962 -20.11 38.69 41.84
N ASN A 963 -20.68 39.88 41.74
CA ASN A 963 -21.59 40.42 42.76
C ASN A 963 -22.88 39.61 42.86
N ARG A 964 -23.45 39.16 41.73
CA ARG A 964 -24.64 38.31 41.70
C ARG A 964 -24.39 36.94 42.30
N ILE A 965 -23.23 36.33 42.06
CA ILE A 965 -22.90 35.03 42.67
C ILE A 965 -22.61 35.20 44.17
N ASN A 966 -21.90 36.28 44.56
CA ASN A 966 -21.56 36.57 45.95
C ASN A 966 -22.77 36.83 46.86
N SER A 967 -23.98 37.04 46.31
CA SER A 967 -25.20 37.15 47.12
C SER A 967 -25.66 35.82 47.72
N PHE A 968 -25.23 34.67 47.15
CA PHE A 968 -25.65 33.34 47.60
C PHE A 968 -24.52 32.29 47.70
N ALA A 969 -23.32 32.54 47.16
CA ALA A 969 -22.17 31.65 47.27
C ALA A 969 -20.84 32.42 47.24
N LYS A 970 -19.79 31.89 47.88
CA LYS A 970 -18.47 32.53 47.89
C LYS A 970 -17.76 32.31 46.54
N THR A 971 -17.45 33.39 45.82
CA THR A 971 -16.63 33.28 44.61
C THR A 971 -15.13 33.18 44.92
N MET A 972 -14.42 32.29 44.24
CA MET A 972 -12.96 32.16 44.36
C MET A 972 -12.28 31.95 43.00
N TYR A 973 -11.14 32.59 42.80
CA TYR A 973 -10.29 32.34 41.64
C TYR A 973 -9.14 31.39 42.01
N VAL A 974 -8.90 30.42 41.14
CA VAL A 974 -7.77 29.47 41.23
C VAL A 974 -7.05 29.45 39.86
N ALA A 975 -5.75 29.21 39.82
CA ALA A 975 -4.99 29.08 38.57
C ALA A 975 -5.21 27.71 37.90
N GLY A 976 -5.04 27.65 36.57
CA GLY A 976 -5.25 26.44 35.77
C GLY A 976 -6.68 26.20 35.34
N ALA A 977 -6.89 25.72 34.12
CA ALA A 977 -8.20 25.29 33.67
C ALA A 977 -8.49 23.87 34.20
N GLY A 978 -7.54 22.95 33.99
CA GLY A 978 -7.57 21.59 34.52
C GLY A 978 -7.68 21.55 36.04
N HIS A 979 -6.89 22.36 36.75
CA HIS A 979 -6.93 22.39 38.21
C HIS A 979 -8.25 22.94 38.79
N LYS A 980 -8.88 23.94 38.15
CA LYS A 980 -10.23 24.40 38.55
C LYS A 980 -11.24 23.28 38.43
N LEU A 981 -11.25 22.60 37.27
CA LEU A 981 -12.17 21.49 37.01
C LEU A 981 -11.94 20.34 37.99
N LEU A 982 -10.67 20.04 38.29
CA LEU A 982 -10.30 19.00 39.26
C LEU A 982 -10.85 19.31 40.66
N ASN A 983 -10.79 20.57 41.09
CA ASN A 983 -11.33 20.97 42.39
C ASN A 983 -12.87 20.81 42.47
N VAL A 984 -13.58 20.99 41.35
CA VAL A 984 -15.02 20.68 41.26
C VAL A 984 -15.26 19.17 41.35
N ALA A 985 -14.50 18.37 40.58
CA ALA A 985 -14.60 16.90 40.62
C ALA A 985 -14.29 16.33 42.03
N MET A 986 -13.38 16.96 42.76
CA MET A 986 -13.01 16.62 44.13
C MET A 986 -14.00 17.13 45.18
N GLY A 987 -15.03 17.91 44.81
CA GLY A 987 -16.00 18.47 45.76
C GLY A 987 -15.40 19.52 46.70
N LYS A 988 -14.28 20.15 46.28
CA LYS A 988 -13.70 21.30 46.98
C LYS A 988 -14.41 22.61 46.61
N ALA A 989 -15.04 22.63 45.44
CA ALA A 989 -15.94 23.66 44.97
C ALA A 989 -17.19 23.01 44.38
N ASP A 990 -18.32 23.70 44.45
CA ASP A 990 -19.61 23.16 44.01
C ASP A 990 -19.77 23.29 42.49
N LEU A 991 -19.28 24.39 41.91
CA LEU A 991 -19.44 24.73 40.50
C LEU A 991 -18.27 25.58 40.00
N LEU A 992 -17.87 25.40 38.75
CA LEU A 992 -17.00 26.33 38.02
C LEU A 992 -17.84 27.10 37.03
N LEU A 993 -17.76 28.43 37.05
CA LEU A 993 -18.46 29.30 36.12
C LEU A 993 -17.46 30.27 35.46
N THR A 994 -17.41 30.23 34.14
CA THR A 994 -16.59 31.12 33.33
C THR A 994 -17.42 31.69 32.20
N SER A 995 -17.33 32.98 31.94
CA SER A 995 -18.02 33.65 30.82
C SER A 995 -17.08 34.02 29.66
N SER A 996 -15.78 33.80 29.86
CA SER A 996 -14.72 34.15 28.89
C SER A 996 -14.29 32.95 28.03
N LYS A 997 -13.92 33.21 26.77
CA LYS A 997 -13.33 32.23 25.83
C LYS A 997 -11.88 31.93 26.22
N SER A 998 -11.73 31.15 27.27
CA SER A 998 -10.50 31.05 28.06
C SER A 998 -10.03 29.60 28.21
N THR A 999 -10.76 28.64 27.65
CA THR A 999 -10.56 27.20 27.83
C THR A 999 -10.72 26.47 26.50
N TYR A 1000 -9.91 25.44 26.30
CA TYR A 1000 -9.80 24.66 25.06
C TYR A 1000 -10.20 23.19 25.29
N TYR A 1001 -10.23 22.39 24.22
CA TYR A 1001 -10.56 20.98 24.31
C TYR A 1001 -9.54 20.18 25.14
N TRP A 1002 -8.25 20.50 25.02
CA TRP A 1002 -7.20 19.88 25.84
C TRP A 1002 -7.33 20.18 27.34
N ASP A 1003 -7.78 21.38 27.72
CA ASP A 1003 -8.02 21.76 29.12
C ASP A 1003 -9.17 20.98 29.79
N THR A 1004 -10.14 20.52 29.01
CA THR A 1004 -11.46 20.09 29.52
C THR A 1004 -11.71 18.59 29.36
N CYS A 1005 -11.20 17.93 28.32
CA CYS A 1005 -11.56 16.55 27.97
C CYS A 1005 -11.36 15.55 29.10
N ALA A 1006 -10.17 15.56 29.74
CA ALA A 1006 -9.84 14.61 30.80
C ALA A 1006 -10.76 14.77 32.02
N ILE A 1007 -10.91 15.99 32.53
CA ILE A 1007 -11.74 16.21 33.72
C ILE A 1007 -13.23 16.07 33.40
N HIS A 1008 -13.66 16.33 32.16
CA HIS A 1008 -15.04 16.10 31.75
C HIS A 1008 -15.40 14.61 31.86
N ALA A 1009 -14.55 13.70 31.38
CA ALA A 1009 -14.77 12.26 31.57
C ALA A 1009 -14.82 11.87 33.07
N ILE A 1010 -13.93 12.45 33.88
CA ILE A 1010 -13.92 12.24 35.35
C ILE A 1010 -15.24 12.71 35.99
N LEU A 1011 -15.73 13.92 35.65
CA LEU A 1011 -17.00 14.45 36.14
C LEU A 1011 -18.19 13.56 35.73
N ARG A 1012 -18.23 13.09 34.48
CA ARG A 1012 -19.30 12.19 34.01
C ARG A 1012 -19.30 10.85 34.75
N SER A 1013 -18.14 10.36 35.17
CA SER A 1013 -18.04 9.11 35.95
C SER A 1013 -18.61 9.23 37.38
N ILE A 1014 -18.91 10.45 37.85
CA ILE A 1014 -19.49 10.72 39.17
C ILE A 1014 -20.86 11.42 39.09
N GLY A 1015 -21.48 11.49 37.91
CA GLY A 1015 -22.80 12.10 37.70
C GLY A 1015 -22.80 13.60 37.42
N GLY A 1016 -21.63 14.18 37.14
CA GLY A 1016 -21.45 15.58 36.76
C GLY A 1016 -21.26 15.77 35.25
N GLY A 1017 -20.96 17.01 34.84
CA GLY A 1017 -20.79 17.35 33.43
C GLY A 1017 -20.19 18.73 33.21
N ILE A 1018 -19.96 19.06 31.94
CA ILE A 1018 -19.53 20.40 31.51
C ILE A 1018 -20.39 20.87 30.34
N ILE A 1019 -21.02 22.03 30.51
CA ILE A 1019 -21.91 22.65 29.52
C ILE A 1019 -21.42 24.06 29.13
N PRO A 1020 -21.77 24.55 27.92
CA PRO A 1020 -21.57 25.95 27.53
C PRO A 1020 -22.29 26.93 28.47
N PHE A 1021 -21.60 28.01 28.88
CA PHE A 1021 -22.18 29.03 29.75
C PHE A 1021 -23.38 29.75 29.12
N GLU A 1022 -23.37 29.98 27.81
CA GLU A 1022 -24.47 30.66 27.11
C GLU A 1022 -25.77 29.85 27.14
N ASN A 1023 -25.67 28.52 27.05
CA ASN A 1023 -26.84 27.64 27.05
C ASN A 1023 -27.45 27.52 28.44
N PHE A 1024 -26.64 27.67 29.49
CA PHE A 1024 -27.10 27.60 30.87
C PHE A 1024 -28.13 28.70 31.21
N ILE A 1025 -28.00 29.90 30.64
CA ILE A 1025 -28.95 31.00 30.86
C ILE A 1025 -30.34 30.68 30.26
N HIS A 1026 -30.37 29.83 29.24
CA HIS A 1026 -31.58 29.48 28.49
C HIS A 1026 -32.27 28.20 28.97
N ILE A 1027 -31.78 27.55 30.04
CA ILE A 1027 -32.40 26.34 30.61
C ILE A 1027 -33.79 26.70 31.17
N ASN A 1028 -34.82 25.98 30.73
CA ASN A 1028 -36.19 26.17 31.18
C ASN A 1028 -36.42 25.42 32.50
N ASP A 1029 -36.85 26.12 33.54
CA ASP A 1029 -36.99 25.61 34.92
C ASP A 1029 -38.44 25.27 35.30
N SER A 1030 -39.32 25.05 34.31
CA SER A 1030 -40.73 24.77 34.53
C SER A 1030 -41.05 23.35 35.06
N ASN A 1031 -40.19 22.35 34.81
CA ASN A 1031 -40.32 20.96 35.28
C ASN A 1031 -38.94 20.36 35.60
N ASP A 1032 -38.81 19.54 36.66
CA ASP A 1032 -37.53 18.99 37.11
C ASP A 1032 -36.99 17.84 36.23
N ASP A 1033 -37.86 17.01 35.63
CA ASP A 1033 -37.47 15.91 34.72
C ASP A 1033 -36.95 16.43 33.37
N ASP A 1034 -37.46 17.57 32.89
CA ASP A 1034 -37.02 18.21 31.64
C ASP A 1034 -35.59 18.78 31.73
N ILE A 1035 -35.09 19.08 32.94
CA ILE A 1035 -33.76 19.68 33.15
C ILE A 1035 -32.66 18.63 32.96
N ASP A 1036 -32.86 17.39 33.40
CA ASP A 1036 -31.84 16.33 33.31
C ASP A 1036 -31.59 15.95 31.84
N GLU A 1037 -32.66 15.83 31.05
CA GLU A 1037 -32.58 15.58 29.61
C GLU A 1037 -31.93 16.77 28.86
N GLN A 1038 -32.32 18.01 29.21
CA GLN A 1038 -31.69 19.22 28.66
C GLN A 1038 -30.19 19.25 28.96
N LEU A 1039 -29.77 18.96 30.20
CA LEU A 1039 -28.35 18.99 30.58
C LEU A 1039 -27.51 17.93 29.86
N GLU A 1040 -28.05 16.74 29.62
CA GLU A 1040 -27.34 15.70 28.85
C GLU A 1040 -27.15 16.12 27.37
N HIS A 1041 -28.14 16.78 26.78
CA HIS A 1041 -28.04 17.31 25.41
C HIS A 1041 -27.09 18.51 25.29
N LEU A 1042 -26.93 19.29 26.36
CA LEU A 1042 -26.11 20.50 26.39
C LEU A 1042 -24.62 20.25 26.74
N GLN A 1043 -24.22 19.00 27.00
CA GLN A 1043 -22.83 18.66 27.29
C GLN A 1043 -21.89 19.07 26.14
N ILE A 1044 -20.69 19.56 26.49
CA ILE A 1044 -19.63 19.83 25.53
C ILE A 1044 -19.25 18.55 24.79
N ARG A 1045 -19.16 18.64 23.46
CA ARG A 1045 -18.70 17.57 22.57
C ARG A 1045 -17.34 17.93 21.96
N TYR A 1046 -16.46 16.95 21.88
CA TYR A 1046 -15.09 17.05 21.37
C TYR A 1046 -15.03 16.61 19.91
N LYS A 1047 -14.05 17.15 19.16
CA LYS A 1047 -13.85 16.86 17.73
C LYS A 1047 -12.38 16.57 17.44
N GLU A 1048 -12.12 15.96 16.29
CA GLU A 1048 -10.78 15.77 15.75
C GLU A 1048 -10.16 17.11 15.31
N LYS A 1049 -8.83 17.20 15.40
CA LYS A 1049 -8.07 18.40 15.02
C LYS A 1049 -8.01 18.53 13.49
N ILE A 1050 -8.70 19.50 12.90
CA ILE A 1050 -8.75 19.66 11.42
C ILE A 1050 -7.57 20.55 10.98
N MET A 1051 -6.62 20.00 10.21
CA MET A 1051 -5.39 20.69 9.77
C MET A 1051 -5.60 21.91 8.83
N THR A 1052 -6.83 22.27 8.45
CA THR A 1052 -7.09 23.20 7.33
C THR A 1052 -7.63 24.58 7.71
N THR A 1053 -7.87 24.92 8.98
CA THR A 1053 -8.38 26.26 9.35
C THR A 1053 -7.56 26.92 10.45
N LYS A 1054 -7.15 28.17 10.18
CA LYS A 1054 -6.43 29.14 11.04
C LYS A 1054 -7.13 29.52 12.36
N ASN A 1055 -8.13 28.78 12.81
CA ASN A 1055 -8.80 29.03 14.08
C ASN A 1055 -8.30 27.99 15.09
N ILE A 1056 -7.43 28.43 15.99
CA ILE A 1056 -7.09 27.74 17.23
C ILE A 1056 -8.42 27.24 17.84
N GLU A 1057 -8.57 25.93 17.99
CA GLU A 1057 -9.83 25.24 18.32
C GLU A 1057 -10.29 25.56 19.76
N CYS A 1058 -10.70 26.82 19.98
CA CYS A 1058 -11.50 27.20 21.14
C CYS A 1058 -12.86 26.50 21.03
N ASN A 1059 -13.32 25.95 22.14
CA ASN A 1059 -14.72 25.58 22.27
C ASN A 1059 -15.58 26.80 21.88
N HIS A 1060 -16.56 26.63 21.00
CA HIS A 1060 -17.40 27.73 20.49
C HIS A 1060 -18.29 28.39 21.56
N SER A 1061 -18.09 28.10 22.86
CA SER A 1061 -18.89 28.65 23.94
C SER A 1061 -18.31 29.95 24.48
N LYS A 1062 -19.17 30.94 24.73
CA LYS A 1062 -18.84 32.15 25.53
C LYS A 1062 -18.63 31.76 27.01
N GLY A 1063 -17.62 30.92 27.28
CA GLY A 1063 -17.35 30.34 28.60
C GLY A 1063 -18.03 28.98 28.85
N LEU A 1064 -17.80 28.40 30.03
CA LEU A 1064 -18.33 27.09 30.43
C LEU A 1064 -18.80 27.06 31.89
N ILE A 1065 -19.66 26.08 32.16
CA ILE A 1065 -20.05 25.67 33.51
C ILE A 1065 -19.68 24.20 33.70
N ALA A 1066 -18.90 23.91 34.73
CA ALA A 1066 -18.62 22.54 35.16
C ALA A 1066 -19.24 22.29 36.53
N TYR A 1067 -19.90 21.15 36.67
CA TYR A 1067 -20.63 20.79 37.88
C TYR A 1067 -20.43 19.31 38.19
N ARG A 1068 -20.57 19.00 39.48
CA ARG A 1068 -20.38 17.65 40.00
C ARG A 1068 -21.69 16.85 40.10
N SER A 1069 -22.79 17.53 40.41
CA SER A 1069 -24.14 16.94 40.50
C SER A 1069 -25.15 17.91 39.87
N ILE A 1070 -26.19 17.35 39.26
CA ILE A 1070 -27.27 18.13 38.64
C ILE A 1070 -28.03 18.97 39.67
N ASP A 1071 -28.12 18.51 40.92
CA ASP A 1071 -28.79 19.26 42.00
C ASP A 1071 -28.11 20.61 42.27
N THR A 1072 -26.79 20.67 42.13
CA THR A 1072 -26.01 21.90 42.28
C THR A 1072 -26.34 22.89 41.16
N VAL A 1073 -26.54 22.40 39.94
CA VAL A 1073 -26.96 23.21 38.79
C VAL A 1073 -28.37 23.75 39.00
N ARG A 1074 -29.32 22.91 39.40
CA ARG A 1074 -30.71 23.30 39.73
C ARG A 1074 -30.76 24.39 40.79
N LYS A 1075 -30.04 24.21 41.91
CA LYS A 1075 -29.96 25.20 43.00
C LYS A 1075 -29.40 26.54 42.50
N THR A 1076 -28.32 26.50 41.72
CA THR A 1076 -27.64 27.70 41.21
C THR A 1076 -28.49 28.43 40.16
N LEU A 1077 -29.20 27.71 39.29
CA LEU A 1077 -30.12 28.28 38.30
C LEU A 1077 -31.26 29.05 38.97
N LYS A 1078 -31.91 28.45 39.98
CA LYS A 1078 -32.98 29.10 40.76
C LYS A 1078 -32.47 30.40 41.41
N LEU A 1079 -31.29 30.36 42.02
CA LEU A 1079 -30.68 31.51 42.70
C LEU A 1079 -30.16 32.62 41.76
N LEU A 1080 -29.81 32.31 40.52
CA LEU A 1080 -29.37 33.30 39.53
C LEU A 1080 -30.52 33.98 38.78
N LYS A 1081 -31.69 33.32 38.70
CA LYS A 1081 -32.90 33.87 38.07
C LYS A 1081 -33.72 34.75 39.03
N THR A 1082 -33.64 34.50 40.34
CA THR A 1082 -34.14 35.39 41.41
C THR A 1082 -33.25 36.60 41.59
#